data_AF-A0A9D5JU47-F1
#
_entry.id   AF-A0A9D5JU47-F1
#
_cell.length_a   1.000
_cell.length_b   1.000
_cell.length_c   1.000
_cell.angle_alpha   90.00
_cell.angle_beta   90.00
_cell.angle_gamma   90.00
#
_symmetry.space_group_name_H-M   'P 1'
#
loop_
_entity.id
_entity.type
_entity.pdbx_description
1 polymer ?
#
loop_
_entity_poly.entity_id
_entity_poly.type
_entity_poly.pdbx_seq_one_letter_code
_entity_poly.pdbx_strand_id
1 'polypeptide(L)'
;MKHIRLETYIFVGLCGFLLALAVTINYRRAVDYMFSDEAVYYMMAQSVVYDRDLEYTQRDLRRVYDDGWQAGPQGVFLTKTENGHIYYSKSLVYALFLAPFIAVFGFEGFLVFNMLLLLGMIWMGWRYLRQFNPSNVALLLAVTFFLLSASFVYTFWITPETFNMFCITLGLFLWLYQKDQRTFSQGVDRAQRRGITWLLTTPEGRVYLAPIPIGIACASKLPNALFILPIVADVAVEGFQHIFRPQGEEAGGRLQLSLPRRPQAIWQGVRTFVGVCLVFWVVVGLFYGMQHLLTGHANPYAGDRKTFYWNYPFAAPEDVWERGIRLSNEDYFEQSFYFHPKTLVYNLYYYVFGRFTGILPYFCCALLALYYFVRRFFLRTRVSVFSEPSQQRLPRQAGMRRVFLLVTIGMSILAYIVMAPDNYQGGGGAFGNRFFLNIYPAFLFLITAMSSLWPLVVSWIVGSLFLAQTLIHPFQISAYPTPHTFQLPYQWLPVELTLLNTLPVRINTHLMQTQMDPHAPAYRLYFFDEHAADMTPYSFWVRGQKTAELALRTAEPMPYLALTITNGPIGNQVDVTVAGTTQTVIFAKPYEKKRLAFPLDGPLPYFKSVVYPLKIRSHSGFTPQFTPGSGLLDQRYLGCRVQVSLDLFYVGKAFLENGDLQQAIDMFEAVLGENPAHIQARYHLGVVYQQLGRPEAALQAFQQCKAFLPDFQRSFATYCQHLSEDCVLLEPPLSRTASSEAALSDVLQPFIRRFEAERFSRNTGIVRKQPSASNGRVTMFDAAQNPRGFMVYGQHAELPEGQYQARFRMSIESQPQTPSDPEQIALVYDVYSPQYGIIVRDTVTVPAAEDQPSGGYREYTLDFEIDRPTSFEFRVETTGTASVAVDRIDVYHRLPLQIFQGVAEVNLQMEDYEEAYEHFRQIIVVDSWNPTIQFEYLTVLFQLERWQEAWRFIQRSVRFSASRTGLLSRLFAQETPALPPQLQHFATTLASRFTPDIPVERNFGDVISLLGYSLSARQVAVGENFTIQYVWKALRPMDEDYTMFVHFTRNHRLIPAPVLAKIQRAVGIPVTTMFQNDHQPLHGTYPTSRWFAGELIREQYELTVPPNLEPGLYTIWIGLWNPLT
;
A
#
# COMPACT_ATOMS: atom_id res chain seq x y z
N MET A 1 21.08 -64.45 -2.11
CA MET A 1 20.31 -63.22 -2.39
C MET A 1 21.14 -62.03 -1.93
N LYS A 2 21.55 -61.14 -2.83
CA LYS A 2 22.34 -59.94 -2.47
C LYS A 2 21.46 -59.06 -1.56
N HIS A 3 21.96 -58.65 -0.39
CA HIS A 3 21.26 -57.71 0.49
C HIS A 3 20.85 -56.46 -0.32
N ILE A 4 19.53 -56.24 -0.46
CA ILE A 4 18.98 -55.00 -1.01
C ILE A 4 19.39 -53.87 -0.08
N ARG A 5 19.98 -52.80 -0.62
CA ARG A 5 20.51 -51.70 0.20
C ARG A 5 19.37 -50.87 0.81
N LEU A 6 19.54 -50.40 2.03
CA LEU A 6 18.54 -49.61 2.78
C LEU A 6 17.96 -48.45 1.95
N GLU A 7 18.79 -47.73 1.20
CA GLU A 7 18.32 -46.61 0.38
C GLU A 7 17.32 -47.03 -0.71
N THR A 8 17.33 -48.30 -1.14
CA THR A 8 16.35 -48.83 -2.10
C THR A 8 14.99 -48.99 -1.44
N TYR A 9 14.95 -49.48 -0.19
CA TYR A 9 13.71 -49.57 0.58
C TYR A 9 13.13 -48.19 0.88
N ILE A 10 13.98 -47.20 1.21
CA ILE A 10 13.56 -45.82 1.42
C ILE A 10 12.90 -45.26 0.16
N PHE A 11 13.53 -45.43 -1.01
CA PHE A 11 12.95 -44.96 -2.27
C PHE A 11 11.65 -45.67 -2.64
N VAL A 12 11.57 -47.00 -2.47
CA VAL A 12 10.33 -47.76 -2.71
C VAL A 12 9.21 -47.33 -1.75
N GLY A 13 9.53 -47.09 -0.48
CA GLY A 13 8.59 -46.55 0.50
C GLY A 13 8.08 -45.16 0.11
N LEU A 14 8.98 -44.28 -0.36
CA LEU A 14 8.60 -42.96 -0.89
C LEU A 14 7.68 -43.07 -2.11
N CYS A 15 7.98 -43.98 -3.05
CA CYS A 15 7.11 -44.24 -4.21
C CYS A 15 5.73 -44.70 -3.75
N GLY A 16 5.66 -45.67 -2.84
CA GLY A 16 4.39 -46.18 -2.30
C GLY A 16 3.58 -45.07 -1.63
N PHE A 17 4.22 -44.23 -0.83
CA PHE A 17 3.57 -43.11 -0.16
C PHE A 17 3.01 -42.07 -1.15
N LEU A 18 3.83 -41.58 -2.08
CA LEU A 18 3.41 -40.54 -3.04
C LEU A 18 2.37 -41.03 -4.04
N LEU A 19 2.42 -42.30 -4.47
CA LEU A 19 1.41 -42.87 -5.35
C LEU A 19 0.10 -43.15 -4.61
N ALA A 20 0.16 -43.62 -3.36
CA ALA A 20 -1.04 -43.74 -2.53
C ALA A 20 -1.71 -42.37 -2.32
N LEU A 21 -0.90 -41.34 -2.07
CA LEU A 21 -1.37 -39.96 -2.00
C LEU A 21 -2.05 -39.53 -3.31
N ALA A 22 -1.44 -39.81 -4.46
CA ALA A 22 -1.97 -39.42 -5.76
C ALA A 22 -3.35 -40.01 -6.08
N VAL A 23 -3.59 -41.26 -5.69
CA VAL A 23 -4.84 -41.98 -5.97
C VAL A 23 -5.94 -41.66 -4.95
N THR A 24 -5.57 -41.26 -3.73
CA THR A 24 -6.54 -41.07 -2.63
C THR A 24 -6.99 -39.63 -2.43
N ILE A 25 -6.26 -38.65 -2.96
CA ILE A 25 -6.64 -37.23 -2.83
C ILE A 25 -7.84 -36.90 -3.71
N ASN A 26 -8.88 -36.35 -3.09
CA ASN A 26 -10.01 -35.77 -3.80
C ASN A 26 -9.75 -34.29 -4.09
N TYR A 27 -9.08 -34.01 -5.21
CA TYR A 27 -8.70 -32.66 -5.62
C TYR A 27 -9.91 -31.74 -5.83
N ARG A 28 -11.03 -32.28 -6.33
CA ARG A 28 -12.29 -31.54 -6.55
C ARG A 28 -12.88 -30.93 -5.27
N ARG A 29 -12.56 -31.47 -4.09
CA ARG A 29 -12.95 -30.88 -2.81
C ARG A 29 -11.99 -29.82 -2.29
N ALA A 30 -10.77 -29.76 -2.84
CA ALA A 30 -9.76 -28.80 -2.45
C ALA A 30 -9.82 -27.51 -3.29
N VAL A 31 -10.39 -27.57 -4.49
CA VAL A 31 -10.49 -26.45 -5.44
C VAL A 31 -11.87 -26.46 -6.10
N ASP A 32 -12.57 -25.32 -6.11
CA ASP A 32 -13.96 -25.22 -6.57
C ASP A 32 -14.13 -25.17 -8.11
N TYR A 33 -13.07 -24.81 -8.86
CA TYR A 33 -13.08 -24.71 -10.32
C TYR A 33 -11.70 -24.97 -10.94
N MET A 34 -11.66 -25.34 -12.22
CA MET A 34 -10.41 -25.40 -13.00
C MET A 34 -10.14 -24.06 -13.66
N PHE A 35 -8.88 -23.62 -13.69
CA PHE A 35 -8.50 -22.30 -14.22
C PHE A 35 -7.47 -22.38 -15.35
N SER A 36 -7.72 -21.64 -16.43
CA SER A 36 -6.78 -21.34 -17.50
C SER A 36 -6.20 -22.61 -18.15
N ASP A 37 -4.87 -22.77 -18.14
CA ASP A 37 -4.16 -23.91 -18.73
C ASP A 37 -4.67 -25.27 -18.22
N GLU A 38 -5.07 -25.37 -16.95
CA GLU A 38 -5.51 -26.63 -16.36
C GLU A 38 -6.77 -27.18 -17.02
N ALA A 39 -7.77 -26.31 -17.18
CA ALA A 39 -9.01 -26.66 -17.85
C ALA A 39 -8.74 -27.12 -19.28
N VAL A 40 -7.88 -26.41 -20.00
CA VAL A 40 -7.57 -26.74 -21.40
C VAL A 40 -6.87 -28.07 -21.53
N TYR A 41 -5.79 -28.33 -20.78
CA TYR A 41 -5.07 -29.61 -20.89
C TYR A 41 -5.91 -30.79 -20.42
N TYR A 42 -6.75 -30.60 -19.40
CA TYR A 42 -7.67 -31.63 -18.95
C TYR A 42 -8.70 -31.97 -20.02
N MET A 43 -9.39 -30.95 -20.57
CA MET A 43 -10.39 -31.15 -21.63
C MET A 43 -9.78 -31.72 -22.90
N MET A 44 -8.57 -31.29 -23.28
CA MET A 44 -7.82 -31.87 -24.40
C MET A 44 -7.53 -33.36 -24.16
N ALA A 45 -7.08 -33.74 -22.95
CA ALA A 45 -6.82 -35.13 -22.64
C ALA A 45 -8.10 -35.98 -22.70
N GLN A 46 -9.24 -35.43 -22.26
CA GLN A 46 -10.54 -36.09 -22.39
C GLN A 46 -10.97 -36.26 -23.86
N SER A 47 -10.86 -35.22 -24.69
CA SER A 47 -11.17 -35.28 -26.12
C SER A 47 -10.29 -36.34 -26.83
N VAL A 48 -9.00 -36.43 -26.51
CA VAL A 48 -8.11 -37.50 -27.02
C VAL A 48 -8.58 -38.90 -26.60
N VAL A 49 -9.04 -39.08 -25.36
CA VAL A 49 -9.51 -40.39 -24.84
C VAL A 49 -10.84 -40.80 -25.46
N TYR A 50 -11.82 -39.89 -25.47
CA TYR A 50 -13.21 -40.22 -25.75
C TYR A 50 -13.61 -39.98 -27.21
N ASP A 51 -13.09 -38.93 -27.85
CA ASP A 51 -13.46 -38.55 -29.23
C ASP A 51 -12.36 -38.87 -30.25
N ARG A 52 -11.11 -39.02 -29.78
CA ARG A 52 -9.91 -39.23 -30.63
C ARG A 52 -9.64 -38.07 -31.59
N ASP A 53 -10.02 -36.86 -31.20
CA ASP A 53 -9.77 -35.62 -31.90
C ASP A 53 -9.21 -34.55 -30.93
N LEU A 54 -9.24 -33.29 -31.36
CA LEU A 54 -8.94 -32.11 -30.54
C LEU A 54 -9.96 -30.98 -30.80
N GLU A 55 -11.11 -31.33 -31.39
CA GLU A 55 -12.16 -30.36 -31.70
C GLU A 55 -12.93 -30.04 -30.43
N TYR A 56 -13.17 -28.77 -30.17
CA TYR A 56 -13.97 -28.34 -29.03
C TYR A 56 -15.45 -28.38 -29.39
N THR A 57 -16.21 -29.20 -28.68
CA THR A 57 -17.65 -29.36 -28.87
C THR A 57 -18.42 -29.21 -27.55
N GLN A 58 -19.76 -29.13 -27.65
CA GLN A 58 -20.62 -29.14 -26.46
C GLN A 58 -20.43 -30.40 -25.58
N ARG A 59 -19.97 -31.52 -26.17
CA ARG A 59 -19.74 -32.76 -25.42
C ARG A 59 -18.59 -32.62 -24.44
N ASP A 60 -17.53 -31.90 -24.81
CA ASP A 60 -16.38 -31.67 -23.94
C ASP A 60 -16.76 -30.87 -22.70
N LEU A 61 -17.55 -29.81 -22.91
CA LEU A 61 -18.06 -29.00 -21.80
C LEU A 61 -18.96 -29.83 -20.87
N ARG A 62 -19.80 -30.71 -21.45
CA ARG A 62 -20.66 -31.60 -20.65
C ARG A 62 -19.86 -32.55 -19.77
N ARG A 63 -18.76 -33.15 -20.27
CA ARG A 63 -17.90 -34.04 -19.48
C ARG A 63 -17.34 -33.37 -18.25
N VAL A 64 -16.92 -32.11 -18.37
CA VAL A 64 -16.41 -31.34 -17.22
C VAL A 64 -17.46 -31.23 -16.12
N TYR A 65 -18.72 -30.95 -16.48
CA TYR A 65 -19.82 -30.89 -15.51
C TYR A 65 -20.22 -32.27 -14.97
N ASP A 66 -20.25 -33.30 -15.81
CA ASP A 66 -20.54 -34.68 -15.42
C ASP A 66 -19.48 -35.22 -14.44
N ASP A 67 -18.22 -34.78 -14.57
CA ASP A 67 -17.13 -35.06 -13.63
C ASP A 67 -17.22 -34.25 -12.31
N GLY A 68 -18.28 -33.46 -12.11
CA GLY A 68 -18.60 -32.81 -10.84
C GLY A 68 -18.03 -31.40 -10.65
N TRP A 69 -17.50 -30.76 -11.69
CA TRP A 69 -17.03 -29.37 -11.65
C TRP A 69 -18.19 -28.38 -11.81
N GLN A 70 -18.91 -28.09 -10.73
CA GLN A 70 -20.14 -27.29 -10.79
C GLN A 70 -19.91 -25.85 -11.29
N ALA A 71 -18.78 -25.23 -10.97
CA ALA A 71 -18.41 -23.90 -11.44
C ALA A 71 -17.90 -23.88 -12.90
N GLY A 72 -17.70 -25.04 -13.52
CA GLY A 72 -17.22 -25.18 -14.90
C GLY A 72 -15.75 -24.78 -15.11
N PRO A 73 -15.24 -24.90 -16.36
CA PRO A 73 -13.85 -24.60 -16.70
C PRO A 73 -13.62 -23.11 -16.93
N GLN A 74 -12.86 -22.41 -16.11
CA GLN A 74 -12.62 -20.97 -16.29
C GLN A 74 -11.41 -20.70 -17.18
N GLY A 75 -11.51 -19.73 -18.11
CA GLY A 75 -10.36 -19.28 -18.92
C GLY A 75 -9.93 -20.26 -20.02
N VAL A 76 -10.89 -20.91 -20.71
CA VAL A 76 -10.59 -21.88 -21.76
C VAL A 76 -10.02 -21.19 -23.00
N PHE A 77 -8.89 -21.68 -23.52
CA PHE A 77 -8.22 -21.15 -24.71
C PHE A 77 -8.64 -21.91 -25.97
N LEU A 78 -9.31 -21.22 -26.88
CA LEU A 78 -9.83 -21.81 -28.11
C LEU A 78 -9.34 -21.03 -29.34
N THR A 79 -9.30 -21.70 -30.48
CA THR A 79 -9.04 -21.09 -31.79
C THR A 79 -10.09 -21.54 -32.79
N LYS A 80 -10.63 -20.61 -33.58
CA LYS A 80 -11.59 -20.90 -34.65
C LYS A 80 -10.88 -20.83 -35.99
N THR A 81 -11.05 -21.90 -36.76
CA THR A 81 -10.50 -22.03 -38.11
C THR A 81 -11.41 -21.34 -39.14
N GLU A 82 -10.89 -21.08 -40.33
CA GLU A 82 -11.66 -20.48 -41.44
C GLU A 82 -12.91 -21.29 -41.80
N ASN A 83 -12.86 -22.61 -41.59
CA ASN A 83 -13.97 -23.53 -41.84
C ASN A 83 -15.04 -23.53 -40.72
N GLY A 84 -14.90 -22.68 -39.70
CA GLY A 84 -15.83 -22.53 -38.59
C GLY A 84 -15.64 -23.50 -37.41
N HIS A 85 -14.80 -24.52 -37.56
CA HIS A 85 -14.46 -25.47 -36.50
C HIS A 85 -13.60 -24.83 -35.42
N ILE A 86 -13.83 -25.22 -34.16
CA ILE A 86 -13.15 -24.67 -32.98
C ILE A 86 -12.24 -25.75 -32.38
N TYR A 87 -10.99 -25.42 -32.11
CA TYR A 87 -10.01 -26.33 -31.51
C TYR A 87 -9.39 -25.73 -30.25
N TYR A 88 -8.83 -26.58 -29.39
CA TYR A 88 -8.05 -26.13 -28.24
C TYR A 88 -6.74 -25.45 -28.66
N SER A 89 -6.45 -24.28 -28.09
CA SER A 89 -5.29 -23.46 -28.48
C SER A 89 -4.06 -23.67 -27.57
N LYS A 90 -3.62 -24.93 -27.47
CA LYS A 90 -2.41 -25.38 -26.74
C LYS A 90 -1.77 -26.58 -27.45
N SER A 91 -0.51 -26.86 -27.13
CA SER A 91 0.22 -28.02 -27.69
C SER A 91 -0.40 -29.33 -27.22
N LEU A 92 -0.66 -30.27 -28.16
CA LEU A 92 -1.25 -31.58 -27.84
C LEU A 92 -0.34 -32.48 -27.00
N VAL A 93 0.97 -32.21 -26.97
CA VAL A 93 1.98 -33.17 -26.50
C VAL A 93 1.70 -33.63 -25.08
N TYR A 94 1.50 -32.72 -24.13
CA TYR A 94 1.23 -33.09 -22.73
C TYR A 94 -0.08 -33.86 -22.59
N ALA A 95 -1.16 -33.41 -23.23
CA ALA A 95 -2.46 -34.05 -23.21
C ALA A 95 -2.41 -35.49 -23.74
N LEU A 96 -1.62 -35.74 -24.80
CA LEU A 96 -1.45 -37.07 -25.38
C LEU A 96 -0.80 -38.07 -24.40
N PHE A 97 0.22 -37.66 -23.64
CA PHE A 97 0.85 -38.52 -22.64
C PHE A 97 0.03 -38.65 -21.35
N LEU A 98 -0.82 -37.65 -21.06
CA LEU A 98 -1.74 -37.66 -19.93
C LEU A 98 -2.97 -38.55 -20.18
N ALA A 99 -3.46 -38.61 -21.42
CA ALA A 99 -4.68 -39.33 -21.82
C ALA A 99 -4.79 -40.78 -21.29
N PRO A 100 -3.77 -41.65 -21.37
CA PRO A 100 -3.86 -43.01 -20.83
C PRO A 100 -4.14 -43.07 -19.32
N PHE A 101 -3.65 -42.08 -18.56
CA PHE A 101 -3.87 -42.03 -17.12
C PHE A 101 -5.27 -41.52 -16.79
N ILE A 102 -5.77 -40.56 -17.57
CA ILE A 102 -7.17 -40.10 -17.48
C ILE A 102 -8.14 -41.24 -17.79
N ALA A 103 -7.83 -42.06 -18.80
CA ALA A 103 -8.66 -43.21 -19.17
C ALA A 103 -8.76 -44.28 -18.07
N VAL A 104 -7.72 -44.46 -17.25
CA VAL A 104 -7.66 -45.50 -16.21
C VAL A 104 -8.15 -44.99 -14.85
N PHE A 105 -7.78 -43.77 -14.48
CA PHE A 105 -7.99 -43.24 -13.12
C PHE A 105 -8.97 -42.05 -13.07
N GLY A 106 -9.57 -41.66 -14.19
CA GLY A 106 -10.40 -40.46 -14.25
C GLY A 106 -9.57 -39.19 -14.06
N PHE A 107 -10.12 -38.18 -13.38
CA PHE A 107 -9.43 -36.91 -13.13
C PHE A 107 -8.09 -37.14 -12.40
N GLU A 108 -8.10 -37.96 -11.36
CA GLU A 108 -6.98 -38.28 -10.47
C GLU A 108 -5.78 -38.90 -11.22
N GLY A 109 -6.00 -39.37 -12.46
CA GLY A 109 -4.95 -39.80 -13.38
C GLY A 109 -3.87 -38.75 -13.66
N PHE A 110 -4.19 -37.45 -13.66
CA PHE A 110 -3.15 -36.42 -13.84
C PHE A 110 -2.16 -36.41 -12.68
N LEU A 111 -2.65 -36.60 -11.45
CA LEU A 111 -1.81 -36.53 -10.26
C LEU A 111 -0.90 -37.77 -10.22
N VAL A 112 -1.45 -38.94 -10.56
CA VAL A 112 -0.67 -40.18 -10.73
C VAL A 112 0.43 -39.98 -11.78
N PHE A 113 0.08 -39.42 -12.94
CA PHE A 113 1.04 -39.14 -14.01
C PHE A 113 2.17 -38.22 -13.54
N ASN A 114 1.84 -37.07 -12.98
CA ASN A 114 2.82 -36.09 -12.50
C ASN A 114 3.72 -36.66 -11.38
N MET A 115 3.16 -37.46 -10.47
CA MET A 115 3.93 -38.11 -9.39
C MET A 115 4.90 -39.16 -9.93
N LEU A 116 4.50 -39.94 -10.95
CA LEU A 116 5.41 -40.88 -11.62
C LEU A 116 6.57 -40.16 -12.30
N LEU A 117 6.29 -39.04 -12.97
CA LEU A 117 7.32 -38.21 -13.59
C LEU A 117 8.30 -37.68 -12.53
N LEU A 118 7.80 -37.15 -11.40
CA LEU A 118 8.60 -36.68 -10.27
C LEU A 118 9.51 -37.79 -9.72
N LEU A 119 8.95 -38.96 -9.43
CA LEU A 119 9.70 -40.12 -8.94
C LEU A 119 10.76 -40.57 -9.94
N GLY A 120 10.45 -40.53 -11.24
CA GLY A 120 11.40 -40.79 -12.32
C GLY A 120 12.58 -39.81 -12.32
N MET A 121 12.32 -38.52 -12.11
CA MET A 121 13.37 -37.49 -12.00
C MET A 121 14.26 -37.69 -10.77
N ILE A 122 13.66 -37.99 -9.60
CA ILE A 122 14.42 -38.32 -8.38
C ILE A 122 15.29 -39.55 -8.61
N TRP A 123 14.77 -40.59 -9.27
CA TRP A 123 15.52 -41.79 -9.59
C TRP A 123 16.70 -41.50 -10.52
N MET A 124 16.48 -40.76 -11.62
CA MET A 124 17.56 -40.36 -12.54
C MET A 124 18.62 -39.51 -11.83
N GLY A 125 18.20 -38.57 -10.98
CA GLY A 125 19.08 -37.77 -10.13
C GLY A 125 19.92 -38.63 -9.20
N TRP A 126 19.29 -39.55 -8.47
CA TRP A 126 19.97 -40.47 -7.56
C TRP A 126 21.01 -41.32 -8.30
N ARG A 127 20.64 -41.89 -9.46
CA ARG A 127 21.55 -42.68 -10.31
C ARG A 127 22.73 -41.84 -10.80
N TYR A 128 22.47 -40.62 -11.27
CA TYR A 128 23.50 -39.71 -11.75
C TYR A 128 24.49 -39.31 -10.65
N LEU A 129 24.00 -38.86 -9.50
CA LEU A 129 24.82 -38.38 -8.39
C LEU A 129 25.63 -39.49 -7.71
N ARG A 130 25.13 -40.73 -7.74
CA ARG A 130 25.83 -41.93 -7.25
C ARG A 130 27.08 -42.27 -8.07
N GLN A 131 27.36 -41.58 -9.17
CA GLN A 131 28.63 -41.66 -9.88
C GLN A 131 29.76 -40.94 -9.15
N PHE A 132 29.43 -39.97 -8.30
CA PHE A 132 30.39 -39.06 -7.67
C PHE A 132 30.30 -39.06 -6.13
N ASN A 133 29.18 -39.52 -5.56
CA ASN A 133 28.91 -39.49 -4.13
C ASN A 133 28.43 -40.86 -3.61
N PRO A 134 28.51 -41.11 -2.29
CA PRO A 134 27.87 -42.25 -1.64
C PRO A 134 26.37 -42.35 -1.97
N SER A 135 25.86 -43.58 -2.04
CA SER A 135 24.49 -43.88 -2.51
C SER A 135 23.39 -43.21 -1.69
N ASN A 136 23.55 -43.17 -0.36
CA ASN A 136 22.65 -42.52 0.59
C ASN A 136 22.66 -40.99 0.42
N VAL A 137 23.84 -40.37 0.31
CA VAL A 137 23.97 -38.93 0.08
C VAL A 137 23.40 -38.52 -1.27
N ALA A 138 23.64 -39.33 -2.31
CA ALA A 138 23.09 -39.12 -3.65
C ALA A 138 21.55 -39.18 -3.67
N LEU A 139 20.94 -40.13 -2.95
CA LEU A 139 19.48 -40.20 -2.82
C LEU A 139 18.95 -38.99 -2.06
N LEU A 140 19.56 -38.66 -0.91
CA LEU A 140 19.16 -37.52 -0.10
C LEU A 140 19.19 -36.21 -0.89
N LEU A 141 20.24 -36.00 -1.69
CA LEU A 141 20.38 -34.81 -2.51
C LEU A 141 19.35 -34.78 -3.66
N ALA A 142 19.11 -35.91 -4.34
CA ALA A 142 18.10 -35.98 -5.40
C ALA A 142 16.68 -35.73 -4.86
N VAL A 143 16.34 -36.32 -3.72
CA VAL A 143 15.06 -36.10 -3.03
C VAL A 143 14.93 -34.65 -2.61
N THR A 144 15.96 -34.08 -1.96
CA THR A 144 15.96 -32.67 -1.56
C THR A 144 15.76 -31.75 -2.76
N PHE A 145 16.49 -31.99 -3.85
CA PHE A 145 16.47 -31.10 -5.01
C PHE A 145 15.04 -30.96 -5.55
N PHE A 146 14.32 -32.06 -5.76
CA PHE A 146 12.96 -31.95 -6.30
C PHE A 146 11.92 -31.61 -5.22
N LEU A 147 11.97 -32.22 -4.03
CA LEU A 147 10.93 -32.03 -3.01
C LEU A 147 11.03 -30.70 -2.26
N LEU A 148 12.24 -30.19 -2.01
CA LEU A 148 12.45 -28.89 -1.36
C LEU A 148 12.60 -27.78 -2.41
N SER A 149 11.62 -27.67 -3.29
CA SER A 149 11.56 -26.65 -4.32
C SER A 149 10.11 -26.42 -4.76
N ALA A 150 9.85 -25.33 -5.48
CA ALA A 150 8.56 -25.10 -6.11
C ALA A 150 8.17 -26.23 -7.09
N SER A 151 9.12 -27.00 -7.61
CA SER A 151 8.82 -28.09 -8.54
C SER A 151 7.89 -29.16 -7.94
N PHE A 152 7.92 -29.37 -6.62
CA PHE A 152 6.97 -30.26 -5.95
C PHE A 152 5.54 -29.73 -6.01
N VAL A 153 5.34 -28.42 -5.79
CA VAL A 153 4.00 -27.80 -5.85
C VAL A 153 3.38 -27.96 -7.25
N TYR A 154 4.19 -27.82 -8.30
CA TYR A 154 3.73 -28.01 -9.69
C TYR A 154 3.35 -29.46 -10.04
N THR A 155 3.68 -30.45 -9.21
CA THR A 155 3.20 -31.82 -9.43
C THR A 155 1.70 -31.96 -9.18
N PHE A 156 1.13 -31.06 -8.38
CA PHE A 156 -0.30 -30.99 -8.08
C PHE A 156 -1.10 -30.12 -9.07
N TRP A 157 -0.44 -29.58 -10.09
CA TRP A 157 -1.04 -28.67 -11.08
C TRP A 157 -1.10 -29.33 -12.45
N ILE A 158 -2.21 -29.15 -13.17
CA ILE A 158 -2.44 -29.77 -14.49
C ILE A 158 -1.77 -28.93 -15.58
N THR A 159 -0.44 -28.99 -15.62
CA THR A 159 0.36 -28.15 -16.50
C THR A 159 1.56 -28.92 -17.08
N PRO A 160 2.04 -28.56 -18.28
CA PRO A 160 3.10 -29.31 -18.96
C PRO A 160 4.49 -29.15 -18.32
N GLU A 161 4.65 -28.29 -17.31
CA GLU A 161 5.93 -28.01 -16.66
C GLU A 161 6.60 -29.25 -16.09
N THR A 162 5.89 -30.04 -15.28
CA THR A 162 6.42 -31.27 -14.68
C THR A 162 6.85 -32.28 -15.75
N PHE A 163 6.07 -32.37 -16.84
CA PHE A 163 6.38 -33.21 -17.99
C PHE A 163 7.62 -32.74 -18.74
N ASN A 164 7.72 -31.45 -19.06
CA ASN A 164 8.89 -30.88 -19.72
C ASN A 164 10.14 -31.03 -18.86
N MET A 165 10.01 -30.81 -17.54
CA MET A 165 11.08 -31.03 -16.56
C MET A 165 11.57 -32.49 -16.61
N PHE A 166 10.66 -33.47 -16.68
CA PHE A 166 11.01 -34.88 -16.82
C PHE A 166 11.73 -35.17 -18.14
N CYS A 167 11.20 -34.68 -19.26
CA CYS A 167 11.82 -34.86 -20.58
C CYS A 167 13.24 -34.28 -20.64
N ILE A 168 13.44 -33.08 -20.12
CA ILE A 168 14.78 -32.45 -20.05
C ILE A 168 15.70 -33.26 -19.14
N THR A 169 15.21 -33.70 -17.97
CA THR A 169 15.97 -34.56 -17.05
C THR A 169 16.40 -35.86 -17.73
N LEU A 170 15.49 -36.50 -18.47
CA LEU A 170 15.76 -37.75 -19.19
C LEU A 170 16.80 -37.55 -20.31
N GLY A 171 16.66 -36.50 -21.12
CA GLY A 171 17.62 -36.18 -22.18
C GLY A 171 19.02 -35.91 -21.63
N LEU A 172 19.11 -35.07 -20.59
CA LEU A 172 20.39 -34.77 -19.94
C LEU A 172 20.97 -35.99 -19.22
N PHE A 173 20.13 -36.83 -18.61
CA PHE A 173 20.56 -38.08 -17.99
C PHE A 173 21.18 -39.04 -19.01
N LEU A 174 20.52 -39.25 -20.15
CA LEU A 174 21.02 -40.11 -21.23
C LEU A 174 22.37 -39.63 -21.77
N TRP A 175 22.57 -38.31 -21.84
CA TRP A 175 23.82 -37.70 -22.29
C TRP A 175 24.95 -37.74 -21.24
N LEU A 176 24.66 -37.47 -19.96
CA LEU A 176 25.67 -37.26 -18.92
C LEU A 176 25.96 -38.48 -18.03
N TYR A 177 25.11 -39.50 -18.04
CA TYR A 177 25.30 -40.71 -17.24
C TYR A 177 26.33 -41.65 -17.92
N GLN A 178 27.41 -42.02 -17.21
CA GLN A 178 28.57 -42.73 -17.75
C GLN A 178 28.97 -44.01 -16.99
N LYS A 179 28.36 -44.31 -15.83
CA LYS A 179 28.83 -45.34 -14.88
C LYS A 179 29.05 -46.75 -15.45
N ASP A 180 28.26 -47.14 -16.46
CA ASP A 180 28.30 -48.50 -17.02
C ASP A 180 29.56 -48.77 -17.88
N GLN A 181 30.36 -47.74 -18.23
CA GLN A 181 31.61 -47.94 -18.98
C GLN A 181 32.67 -48.76 -18.23
N ARG A 182 32.73 -48.67 -16.89
CA ARG A 182 33.78 -49.34 -16.09
C ARG A 182 33.53 -50.84 -15.90
N THR A 183 32.30 -51.31 -16.07
CA THR A 183 31.91 -52.72 -15.92
C THR A 183 31.93 -53.44 -17.27
N PHE A 184 31.59 -52.73 -18.36
CA PHE A 184 31.58 -53.27 -19.73
C PHE A 184 32.95 -53.23 -20.43
N SER A 185 33.96 -52.57 -19.88
CA SER A 185 35.33 -52.58 -20.43
C SER A 185 36.08 -53.91 -20.22
N GLN A 186 35.52 -54.85 -19.45
CA GLN A 186 36.05 -56.20 -19.28
C GLN A 186 35.13 -57.22 -19.97
N GLY A 187 35.37 -57.45 -21.28
CA GLY A 187 34.86 -58.62 -21.99
C GLY A 187 33.48 -58.52 -22.64
N VAL A 188 33.27 -57.57 -23.56
CA VAL A 188 32.04 -57.51 -24.37
C VAL A 188 32.28 -57.99 -25.79
N ASP A 189 31.48 -58.97 -26.20
CA ASP A 189 31.49 -59.63 -27.49
C ASP A 189 31.04 -58.68 -28.63
N ARG A 190 31.62 -58.82 -29.84
CA ARG A 190 31.28 -57.98 -31.01
C ARG A 190 29.79 -58.04 -31.38
N ALA A 191 29.07 -59.08 -30.95
CA ALA A 191 27.65 -59.28 -31.18
C ALA A 191 26.74 -58.28 -30.42
N GLN A 192 27.14 -57.79 -29.24
CA GLN A 192 26.35 -56.80 -28.47
C GLN A 192 26.47 -55.36 -29.01
N ARG A 193 27.30 -55.12 -30.04
CA ARG A 193 27.39 -53.84 -30.76
C ARG A 193 26.35 -53.68 -31.88
N ARG A 194 25.43 -54.63 -32.05
CA ARG A 194 24.39 -54.59 -33.08
C ARG A 194 23.00 -54.64 -32.44
N GLY A 195 22.21 -53.59 -32.62
CA GLY A 195 20.79 -53.54 -32.23
C GLY A 195 20.43 -52.49 -31.17
N ILE A 196 19.16 -52.49 -30.76
CA ILE A 196 18.57 -51.51 -29.81
C ILE A 196 19.22 -51.58 -28.41
N THR A 197 19.74 -52.73 -28.01
CA THR A 197 20.43 -52.92 -26.72
C THR A 197 21.68 -52.05 -26.59
N TRP A 198 22.40 -51.81 -27.69
CA TRP A 198 23.56 -50.91 -27.70
C TRP A 198 23.16 -49.45 -27.41
N LEU A 199 22.02 -49.00 -27.94
CA LEU A 199 21.49 -47.64 -27.73
C LEU A 199 21.19 -47.36 -26.24
N LEU A 200 20.77 -48.38 -25.49
CA LEU A 200 20.38 -48.23 -24.08
C LEU A 200 21.52 -48.50 -23.09
N THR A 201 22.46 -49.37 -23.44
CA THR A 201 23.49 -49.88 -22.51
C THR A 201 24.83 -49.14 -22.60
N THR A 202 25.14 -48.52 -23.74
CA THR A 202 26.42 -47.83 -23.95
C THR A 202 26.26 -46.31 -23.97
N PRO A 203 27.20 -45.52 -23.39
CA PRO A 203 27.13 -44.06 -23.49
C PRO A 203 27.15 -43.54 -24.94
N GLU A 204 27.88 -44.20 -25.84
CA GLU A 204 27.94 -43.84 -27.26
C GLU A 204 26.58 -44.00 -27.95
N GLY A 205 25.83 -45.05 -27.61
CA GLY A 205 24.47 -45.26 -28.11
C GLY A 205 23.46 -44.30 -27.50
N ARG A 206 23.56 -44.02 -26.19
CA ARG A 206 22.61 -43.13 -25.48
C ARG A 206 22.63 -41.69 -25.97
N VAL A 207 23.74 -41.23 -26.55
CA VAL A 207 23.84 -39.89 -27.17
C VAL A 207 22.85 -39.73 -28.33
N TYR A 208 22.50 -40.78 -29.07
CA TYR A 208 21.45 -40.72 -30.11
C TYR A 208 20.03 -40.75 -29.55
N LEU A 209 19.85 -41.25 -28.32
CA LEU A 209 18.55 -41.25 -27.64
C LEU A 209 18.27 -39.95 -26.89
N ALA A 210 19.31 -39.28 -26.38
CA ALA A 210 19.19 -38.03 -25.61
C ALA A 210 18.38 -36.91 -26.32
N PRO A 211 18.45 -36.74 -27.66
CA PRO A 211 17.67 -35.73 -28.36
C PRO A 211 16.17 -36.01 -28.41
N ILE A 212 15.73 -37.26 -28.24
CA ILE A 212 14.32 -37.65 -28.34
C ILE A 212 13.47 -36.94 -27.27
N PRO A 213 13.73 -37.11 -25.96
CA PRO A 213 12.93 -36.42 -24.95
C PRO A 213 13.10 -34.90 -24.99
N ILE A 214 14.25 -34.37 -25.42
CA ILE A 214 14.44 -32.92 -25.60
C ILE A 214 13.59 -32.41 -26.78
N GLY A 215 13.49 -33.18 -27.86
CA GLY A 215 12.59 -32.91 -28.99
C GLY A 215 11.12 -32.91 -28.58
N ILE A 216 10.71 -33.85 -27.73
CA ILE A 216 9.36 -33.89 -27.13
C ILE A 216 9.10 -32.63 -26.30
N ALA A 217 10.05 -32.24 -25.44
CA ALA A 217 9.94 -31.02 -24.64
C ALA A 217 9.90 -29.76 -25.51
N CYS A 218 10.63 -29.73 -26.62
CA CYS A 218 10.63 -28.65 -27.62
C CYS A 218 9.27 -28.54 -28.33
N ALA A 219 8.68 -29.66 -28.75
CA ALA A 219 7.36 -29.69 -29.37
C ALA A 219 6.24 -29.30 -28.39
N SER A 220 6.42 -29.59 -27.11
CA SER A 220 5.54 -29.10 -26.03
C SER A 220 5.70 -27.59 -25.82
N LYS A 221 6.94 -27.11 -25.68
CA LYS A 221 7.30 -25.69 -25.57
C LYS A 221 8.62 -25.36 -26.28
N LEU A 222 8.56 -24.49 -27.27
CA LEU A 222 9.68 -24.14 -28.15
C LEU A 222 10.98 -23.74 -27.42
N PRO A 223 10.98 -22.95 -26.32
CA PRO A 223 12.22 -22.57 -25.63
C PRO A 223 13.08 -23.74 -25.14
N ASN A 224 12.47 -24.92 -24.94
CA ASN A 224 13.20 -26.13 -24.54
C ASN A 224 14.18 -26.63 -25.62
N ALA A 225 14.09 -26.11 -26.86
CA ALA A 225 15.06 -26.36 -27.92
C ALA A 225 16.49 -26.05 -27.50
N LEU A 226 16.73 -25.08 -26.63
CA LEU A 226 18.07 -24.70 -26.16
C LEU A 226 18.83 -25.86 -25.50
N PHE A 227 18.13 -26.84 -24.93
CA PHE A 227 18.77 -28.00 -24.28
C PHE A 227 19.40 -29.01 -25.25
N ILE A 228 19.21 -28.86 -26.58
CA ILE A 228 19.98 -29.64 -27.57
C ILE A 228 21.40 -29.10 -27.75
N LEU A 229 21.62 -27.80 -27.53
CA LEU A 229 22.90 -27.12 -27.74
C LEU A 229 24.07 -27.75 -26.98
N PRO A 230 23.98 -28.10 -25.68
CA PRO A 230 25.12 -28.65 -24.97
C PRO A 230 25.52 -30.05 -25.46
N ILE A 231 24.56 -30.83 -25.99
CA ILE A 231 24.81 -32.14 -26.60
C ILE A 231 25.51 -31.97 -27.95
N VAL A 232 24.99 -31.06 -28.77
CA VAL A 232 25.55 -30.75 -30.09
C VAL A 232 26.96 -30.17 -29.97
N ALA A 233 27.18 -29.27 -29.01
CA ALA A 233 28.50 -28.70 -28.71
C ALA A 233 29.51 -29.75 -28.24
N ASP A 234 29.09 -30.69 -27.39
CA ASP A 234 29.93 -31.81 -26.93
C ASP A 234 30.37 -32.70 -28.09
N VAL A 235 29.43 -33.12 -28.94
CA VAL A 235 29.73 -33.96 -30.11
C VAL A 235 30.60 -33.22 -31.13
N ALA A 236 30.35 -31.92 -31.36
CA ALA A 236 31.18 -31.10 -32.23
C ALA A 236 32.62 -31.01 -31.70
N VAL A 237 32.79 -30.70 -30.41
CA VAL A 237 34.13 -30.57 -29.80
C VAL A 237 34.87 -31.90 -29.73
N GLU A 238 34.20 -33.02 -29.47
CA GLU A 238 34.82 -34.35 -29.60
C GLU A 238 35.32 -34.61 -31.02
N GLY A 239 34.53 -34.27 -32.04
CA GLY A 239 34.94 -34.35 -33.45
C GLY A 239 36.16 -33.48 -33.78
N PHE A 240 36.22 -32.26 -33.27
CA PHE A 240 37.33 -31.32 -33.48
C PHE A 240 38.59 -31.67 -32.67
N GLN A 241 38.47 -32.20 -31.45
CA GLN A 241 39.63 -32.61 -30.63
C GLN A 241 40.46 -33.72 -31.27
N HIS A 242 39.85 -34.56 -32.13
CA HIS A 242 40.55 -35.56 -32.92
C HIS A 242 41.41 -34.97 -34.05
N ILE A 243 41.21 -33.70 -34.43
CA ILE A 243 41.97 -33.01 -35.48
C ILE A 243 43.30 -32.45 -34.96
N PHE A 244 43.36 -32.05 -33.68
CA PHE A 244 44.46 -31.25 -33.13
C PHE A 244 45.34 -31.96 -32.07
N ARG A 245 45.16 -33.26 -31.81
CA ARG A 245 46.06 -33.98 -30.88
C ARG A 245 47.38 -34.34 -31.57
N PRO A 246 48.55 -33.83 -31.12
CA PRO A 246 49.85 -34.37 -31.50
C PRO A 246 50.01 -35.77 -30.88
N GLN A 247 50.63 -36.71 -31.60
CA GLN A 247 51.01 -38.00 -31.02
C GLN A 247 52.19 -37.82 -30.05
N GLY A 248 52.11 -38.54 -28.93
CA GLY A 248 53.15 -38.95 -27.97
C GLY A 248 54.47 -38.17 -27.90
N GLU A 249 54.78 -37.66 -26.70
CA GLU A 249 56.16 -37.53 -26.23
C GLU A 249 56.82 -38.92 -26.23
N GLU A 250 57.56 -39.25 -27.28
CA GLU A 250 58.78 -40.03 -27.13
C GLU A 250 59.95 -39.05 -27.00
N ALA A 251 60.80 -39.30 -26.01
CA ALA A 251 61.92 -38.45 -25.66
C ALA A 251 62.89 -38.30 -26.84
N GLY A 252 63.12 -37.05 -27.26
CA GLY A 252 64.26 -36.63 -28.08
C GLY A 252 64.12 -36.78 -29.60
N GLY A 253 63.83 -35.68 -30.29
CA GLY A 253 64.13 -35.53 -31.73
C GLY A 253 63.08 -34.81 -32.57
N ARG A 254 63.44 -33.61 -33.05
CA ARG A 254 62.87 -32.80 -34.16
C ARG A 254 61.35 -32.88 -34.43
N LEU A 255 60.65 -31.77 -34.19
CA LEU A 255 59.31 -31.47 -34.71
C LEU A 255 59.25 -31.64 -36.24
N GLN A 256 58.64 -32.71 -36.71
CA GLN A 256 58.04 -32.79 -38.04
C GLN A 256 56.52 -32.60 -37.91
N LEU A 257 56.03 -31.46 -38.40
CA LEU A 257 54.61 -31.23 -38.67
C LEU A 257 54.16 -32.19 -39.79
N SER A 258 53.52 -33.30 -39.44
CA SER A 258 52.84 -34.18 -40.39
C SER A 258 51.33 -33.88 -40.39
N LEU A 259 50.75 -33.77 -41.60
CA LEU A 259 49.32 -33.61 -41.84
C LEU A 259 48.50 -34.81 -41.31
N PRO A 260 47.26 -34.60 -40.82
CA PRO A 260 46.52 -35.60 -40.04
C PRO A 260 46.03 -36.78 -40.91
N ARG A 261 46.54 -37.99 -40.63
CA ARG A 261 46.15 -39.25 -41.29
C ARG A 261 45.06 -40.05 -40.55
N ARG A 262 43.92 -39.44 -40.16
CA ARG A 262 42.71 -40.19 -39.75
C ARG A 262 41.38 -39.52 -40.17
N PRO A 263 41.00 -39.55 -41.46
CA PRO A 263 39.68 -39.09 -41.92
C PRO A 263 38.51 -39.83 -41.24
N GLN A 264 38.70 -41.08 -40.84
CA GLN A 264 37.64 -41.90 -40.24
C GLN A 264 37.10 -41.37 -38.91
N ALA A 265 37.95 -40.82 -38.03
CA ALA A 265 37.49 -40.28 -36.74
C ALA A 265 36.70 -38.97 -36.91
N ILE A 266 37.10 -38.13 -37.88
CA ILE A 266 36.40 -36.90 -38.24
C ILE A 266 35.02 -37.23 -38.81
N TRP A 267 34.96 -38.18 -39.76
CA TRP A 267 33.70 -38.66 -40.33
C TRP A 267 32.77 -39.28 -39.28
N GLN A 268 33.31 -39.93 -38.24
CA GLN A 268 32.51 -40.49 -37.15
C GLN A 268 31.93 -39.39 -36.24
N GLY A 269 32.69 -38.34 -35.93
CA GLY A 269 32.20 -37.16 -35.19
C GLY A 269 31.11 -36.41 -35.97
N VAL A 270 31.33 -36.16 -37.27
CA VAL A 270 30.33 -35.53 -38.15
C VAL A 270 29.07 -36.38 -38.29
N ARG A 271 29.19 -37.71 -38.43
CA ARG A 271 28.03 -38.62 -38.47
C ARG A 271 27.22 -38.57 -37.19
N THR A 272 27.87 -38.52 -36.04
CA THR A 272 27.20 -38.41 -34.74
C THR A 272 26.49 -37.07 -34.60
N PHE A 273 27.14 -35.98 -35.01
CA PHE A 273 26.54 -34.64 -35.03
C PHE A 273 25.28 -34.60 -35.90
N VAL A 274 25.38 -35.05 -37.15
CA VAL A 274 24.25 -35.08 -38.09
C VAL A 274 23.14 -35.99 -37.57
N GLY A 275 23.49 -37.16 -37.02
CA GLY A 275 22.52 -38.09 -36.44
C GLY A 275 21.75 -37.51 -35.26
N VAL A 276 22.44 -36.85 -34.32
CA VAL A 276 21.83 -36.18 -33.16
C VAL A 276 20.86 -35.09 -33.60
N CYS A 277 21.28 -34.22 -34.52
CA CYS A 277 20.44 -33.14 -35.07
C CYS A 277 19.23 -33.70 -35.85
N LEU A 278 19.44 -34.74 -36.66
CA LEU A 278 18.38 -35.37 -37.44
C LEU A 278 17.32 -35.99 -36.51
N VAL A 279 17.73 -36.75 -35.49
CA VAL A 279 16.79 -37.35 -34.52
C VAL A 279 15.96 -36.27 -33.82
N PHE A 280 16.61 -35.18 -33.38
CA PHE A 280 15.89 -34.06 -32.76
C PHE A 280 14.81 -33.48 -33.68
N TRP A 281 15.17 -33.13 -34.92
CA TRP A 281 14.24 -32.51 -35.87
C TRP A 281 13.14 -33.46 -36.34
N VAL A 282 13.42 -34.76 -36.49
CA VAL A 282 12.40 -35.76 -36.81
C VAL A 282 11.37 -35.86 -35.69
N VAL A 283 11.79 -35.87 -34.42
CA VAL A 283 10.86 -35.91 -33.28
C VAL A 283 10.02 -34.65 -33.21
N VAL A 284 10.64 -33.47 -33.34
CA VAL A 284 9.90 -32.18 -33.35
C VAL A 284 8.90 -32.13 -34.51
N GLY A 285 9.33 -32.52 -35.71
CA GLY A 285 8.49 -32.57 -36.90
C GLY A 285 7.33 -33.57 -36.78
N LEU A 286 7.53 -34.70 -36.10
CA LEU A 286 6.47 -35.69 -35.86
C LEU A 286 5.32 -35.12 -35.03
N PHE A 287 5.61 -34.41 -33.93
CA PHE A 287 4.56 -33.85 -33.07
C PHE A 287 3.87 -32.64 -33.70
N TYR A 288 4.61 -31.74 -34.36
CA TYR A 288 4.00 -30.63 -35.10
C TYR A 288 3.22 -31.13 -36.34
N GLY A 289 3.67 -32.20 -36.98
CA GLY A 289 2.95 -32.88 -38.05
C GLY A 289 1.64 -33.49 -37.54
N MET A 290 1.68 -34.17 -36.39
CA MET A 290 0.47 -34.70 -35.73
C MET A 290 -0.51 -33.58 -35.35
N GLN A 291 -0.02 -32.46 -34.81
CA GLN A 291 -0.83 -31.27 -34.52
C GLN A 291 -1.51 -30.74 -35.80
N HIS A 292 -0.76 -30.62 -36.89
CA HIS A 292 -1.30 -30.18 -38.17
C HIS A 292 -2.36 -31.14 -38.72
N LEU A 293 -2.14 -32.45 -38.62
CA LEU A 293 -3.11 -33.45 -39.06
C LEU A 293 -4.42 -33.41 -38.26
N LEU A 294 -4.36 -33.10 -36.95
CA LEU A 294 -5.54 -33.07 -36.07
C LEU A 294 -6.28 -31.74 -36.08
N THR A 295 -5.58 -30.62 -36.29
CA THR A 295 -6.16 -29.27 -36.12
C THR A 295 -6.11 -28.40 -37.38
N GLY A 296 -5.51 -28.89 -38.46
CA GLY A 296 -5.31 -28.13 -39.70
C GLY A 296 -4.13 -27.15 -39.66
N HIS A 297 -3.51 -26.90 -38.50
CA HIS A 297 -2.37 -26.00 -38.34
C HIS A 297 -1.24 -26.62 -37.52
N ALA A 298 0.02 -26.45 -37.98
CA ALA A 298 1.17 -26.91 -37.21
C ALA A 298 1.39 -26.07 -35.94
N ASN A 299 1.07 -24.77 -35.97
CA ASN A 299 1.16 -23.90 -34.80
C ASN A 299 -0.14 -24.00 -33.98
N PRO A 300 -0.11 -24.51 -32.73
CA PRO A 300 -1.30 -24.60 -31.87
C PRO A 300 -1.85 -23.23 -31.45
N TYR A 301 -1.12 -22.15 -31.71
CA TYR A 301 -1.49 -20.77 -31.42
C TYR A 301 -1.93 -19.98 -32.67
N ALA A 302 -2.11 -20.63 -33.83
CA ALA A 302 -2.60 -19.99 -35.05
C ALA A 302 -4.14 -19.87 -35.06
N GLY A 303 -4.66 -19.01 -35.94
CA GLY A 303 -6.09 -18.76 -36.16
C GLY A 303 -6.65 -17.60 -35.34
N ASP A 304 -7.98 -17.41 -35.40
CA ASP A 304 -8.67 -16.46 -34.51
C ASP A 304 -8.71 -17.07 -33.12
N ARG A 305 -7.87 -16.56 -32.22
CA ARG A 305 -7.66 -17.14 -30.89
C ARG A 305 -8.33 -16.30 -29.82
N LYS A 306 -9.16 -16.94 -29.00
CA LYS A 306 -9.93 -16.28 -27.93
C LYS A 306 -9.89 -17.07 -26.62
N THR A 307 -10.05 -16.39 -25.49
CA THR A 307 -10.28 -17.01 -24.17
C THR A 307 -11.69 -16.72 -23.68
N PHE A 308 -12.29 -17.72 -23.03
CA PHE A 308 -13.68 -17.70 -22.58
C PHE A 308 -13.79 -17.94 -21.07
N TYR A 309 -14.63 -17.14 -20.42
CA TYR A 309 -14.95 -17.20 -18.99
C TYR A 309 -16.46 -17.19 -18.83
N TRP A 310 -17.00 -18.08 -17.99
CA TRP A 310 -18.43 -18.22 -17.64
C TRP A 310 -19.40 -18.56 -18.80
N ASN A 311 -19.16 -18.03 -20.00
CA ASN A 311 -19.91 -18.28 -21.23
C ASN A 311 -18.98 -18.91 -22.26
N TYR A 312 -19.38 -20.05 -22.81
CA TYR A 312 -18.57 -20.84 -23.73
C TYR A 312 -19.27 -21.01 -25.07
N PRO A 313 -18.52 -21.12 -26.19
CA PRO A 313 -19.10 -21.52 -27.46
C PRO A 313 -19.93 -22.80 -27.29
N PHE A 314 -21.11 -22.85 -27.92
CA PHE A 314 -22.06 -23.97 -27.84
C PHE A 314 -22.74 -24.22 -26.48
N ALA A 315 -22.54 -23.34 -25.47
CA ALA A 315 -23.29 -23.42 -24.21
C ALA A 315 -24.74 -22.92 -24.33
N ALA A 316 -24.99 -21.93 -25.20
CA ALA A 316 -26.29 -21.35 -25.49
C ALA A 316 -26.63 -21.50 -26.99
N PRO A 317 -27.91 -21.33 -27.41
CA PRO A 317 -28.31 -21.39 -28.82
C PRO A 317 -27.69 -20.31 -29.71
N GLU A 318 -27.18 -19.23 -29.11
CA GLU A 318 -26.47 -18.13 -29.79
C GLU A 318 -24.97 -18.43 -29.92
N ASP A 319 -24.37 -18.11 -31.08
CA ASP A 319 -22.91 -18.18 -31.25
C ASP A 319 -22.24 -17.08 -30.42
N VAL A 320 -21.72 -17.44 -29.26
CA VAL A 320 -21.03 -16.53 -28.34
C VAL A 320 -19.54 -16.36 -28.67
N TRP A 321 -19.05 -16.86 -29.81
CA TRP A 321 -17.64 -16.74 -30.20
C TRP A 321 -17.14 -15.30 -30.19
N GLU A 322 -17.95 -14.35 -30.66
CA GLU A 322 -17.60 -12.92 -30.68
C GLU A 322 -17.53 -12.28 -29.29
N ARG A 323 -18.09 -12.92 -28.25
CA ARG A 323 -17.97 -12.45 -26.86
C ARG A 323 -16.66 -12.90 -26.19
N GLY A 324 -15.87 -13.74 -26.84
CA GLY A 324 -14.57 -14.20 -26.32
C GLY A 324 -13.51 -13.09 -26.33
N ILE A 325 -12.61 -13.12 -25.35
CA ILE A 325 -11.52 -12.14 -25.25
C ILE A 325 -10.43 -12.53 -26.27
N ARG A 326 -10.16 -11.66 -27.26
CA ARG A 326 -9.14 -11.90 -28.30
C ARG A 326 -7.74 -12.02 -27.70
N LEU A 327 -6.99 -13.00 -28.17
CA LEU A 327 -5.60 -13.30 -27.80
C LEU A 327 -4.73 -13.22 -29.05
N SER A 328 -4.39 -12.00 -29.50
CA SER A 328 -3.47 -11.83 -30.62
C SER A 328 -2.02 -11.75 -30.15
N ASN A 329 -1.12 -12.40 -30.89
CA ASN A 329 0.33 -12.22 -30.78
C ASN A 329 0.87 -11.24 -31.84
N GLU A 330 0.03 -10.75 -32.77
CA GLU A 330 0.42 -9.96 -33.94
C GLU A 330 1.20 -8.70 -33.53
N ASP A 331 0.80 -8.07 -32.42
CA ASP A 331 1.44 -6.85 -31.92
C ASP A 331 2.34 -7.11 -30.71
N TYR A 332 2.62 -8.37 -30.32
CA TYR A 332 3.40 -8.65 -29.10
C TYR A 332 4.79 -8.01 -29.15
N PHE A 333 5.46 -8.08 -30.31
CA PHE A 333 6.77 -7.44 -30.46
C PHE A 333 6.67 -5.92 -30.61
N GLU A 334 5.55 -5.37 -31.07
CA GLU A 334 5.37 -3.92 -31.21
C GLU A 334 4.90 -3.25 -29.90
N GLN A 335 4.15 -3.98 -29.07
CA GLN A 335 3.56 -3.48 -27.82
C GLN A 335 4.35 -3.89 -26.57
N SER A 336 4.97 -5.09 -26.55
CA SER A 336 5.65 -5.67 -25.38
C SER A 336 7.17 -5.81 -25.53
N PHE A 337 7.75 -5.67 -26.73
CA PHE A 337 9.22 -5.65 -26.87
C PHE A 337 9.79 -4.24 -26.60
N TYR A 338 9.61 -3.75 -25.38
CA TYR A 338 10.25 -2.53 -24.90
C TYR A 338 11.48 -2.91 -24.07
N PHE A 339 12.66 -2.88 -24.71
CA PHE A 339 13.93 -3.19 -24.05
C PHE A 339 14.58 -1.91 -23.51
N HIS A 340 14.55 -1.71 -22.20
CA HIS A 340 15.33 -0.66 -21.53
C HIS A 340 16.48 -1.29 -20.72
N PRO A 341 17.74 -0.84 -20.86
CA PRO A 341 18.89 -1.44 -20.15
C PRO A 341 18.71 -1.50 -18.62
N LYS A 342 18.08 -0.48 -18.02
CA LYS A 342 17.73 -0.51 -16.59
C LYS A 342 16.80 -1.69 -16.24
N THR A 343 15.76 -1.94 -17.05
CA THR A 343 14.81 -3.04 -16.83
C THR A 343 15.50 -4.40 -16.87
N LEU A 344 16.48 -4.60 -17.77
CA LEU A 344 17.28 -5.82 -17.78
C LEU A 344 18.04 -6.04 -16.47
N VAL A 345 18.67 -5.01 -15.92
CA VAL A 345 19.41 -5.10 -14.64
C VAL A 345 18.46 -5.42 -13.49
N TYR A 346 17.32 -4.75 -13.40
CA TYR A 346 16.28 -5.06 -12.41
C TYR A 346 15.78 -6.49 -12.54
N ASN A 347 15.47 -6.94 -13.76
CA ASN A 347 15.00 -8.30 -14.01
C ASN A 347 16.04 -9.35 -13.64
N LEU A 348 17.33 -9.14 -13.90
CA LEU A 348 18.39 -10.07 -13.47
C LEU A 348 18.48 -10.17 -11.94
N TYR A 349 18.34 -9.04 -11.25
CA TYR A 349 18.30 -9.01 -9.79
C TYR A 349 17.05 -9.71 -9.22
N TYR A 350 15.87 -9.36 -9.74
CA TYR A 350 14.59 -9.96 -9.39
C TYR A 350 14.51 -11.46 -9.72
N TYR A 351 15.17 -11.91 -10.78
CA TYR A 351 15.21 -13.34 -11.13
C TYR A 351 15.83 -14.18 -10.01
N VAL A 352 16.74 -13.61 -9.22
CA VAL A 352 17.41 -14.31 -8.11
C VAL A 352 16.73 -14.01 -6.78
N PHE A 353 16.49 -12.73 -6.47
CA PHE A 353 16.06 -12.25 -5.16
C PHE A 353 14.60 -11.81 -5.09
N GLY A 354 13.86 -11.86 -6.20
CA GLY A 354 12.47 -11.42 -6.25
C GLY A 354 11.56 -12.19 -5.29
N ARG A 355 10.63 -11.48 -4.69
CA ARG A 355 9.67 -12.00 -3.70
C ARG A 355 8.71 -13.02 -4.31
N PHE A 356 8.20 -12.75 -5.51
CA PHE A 356 7.21 -13.59 -6.15
C PHE A 356 7.84 -14.68 -7.01
N THR A 357 9.05 -14.49 -7.53
CA THR A 357 9.62 -15.31 -8.61
C THR A 357 11.09 -15.66 -8.45
N GLY A 358 11.77 -15.14 -7.44
CA GLY A 358 13.20 -15.33 -7.26
C GLY A 358 13.62 -16.80 -7.13
N ILE A 359 14.77 -17.16 -7.70
CA ILE A 359 15.38 -18.47 -7.50
C ILE A 359 15.64 -18.75 -6.01
N LEU A 360 15.99 -17.73 -5.21
CA LEU A 360 16.33 -17.90 -3.79
C LEU A 360 15.16 -18.50 -2.97
N PRO A 361 13.95 -17.91 -2.96
CA PRO A 361 12.84 -18.46 -2.18
C PRO A 361 12.24 -19.75 -2.76
N TYR A 362 12.26 -19.96 -4.09
CA TYR A 362 11.52 -21.05 -4.73
C TYR A 362 12.39 -22.23 -5.20
N PHE A 363 13.67 -21.99 -5.48
CA PHE A 363 14.57 -22.93 -6.14
C PHE A 363 15.97 -22.90 -5.52
N CYS A 364 16.09 -22.77 -4.19
CA CYS A 364 17.36 -22.60 -3.48
C CYS A 364 18.41 -23.68 -3.82
N CYS A 365 17.99 -24.92 -4.14
CA CYS A 365 18.90 -25.99 -4.56
C CYS A 365 19.57 -25.74 -5.92
N ALA A 366 19.09 -24.81 -6.75
CA ALA A 366 19.81 -24.35 -7.93
C ALA A 366 21.07 -23.56 -7.55
N LEU A 367 20.99 -22.71 -6.51
CA LEU A 367 22.14 -21.97 -5.98
C LEU A 367 23.16 -22.92 -5.34
N LEU A 368 22.69 -23.96 -4.66
CA LEU A 368 23.51 -25.07 -4.16
C LEU A 368 24.31 -25.74 -5.28
N ALA A 369 23.64 -26.05 -6.38
CA ALA A 369 24.27 -26.68 -7.54
C ALA A 369 25.35 -25.80 -8.15
N LEU A 370 25.05 -24.50 -8.30
CA LEU A 370 26.00 -23.51 -8.80
C LEU A 370 27.23 -23.38 -7.87
N TYR A 371 27.01 -23.38 -6.56
CA TYR A 371 28.09 -23.35 -5.56
C TYR A 371 29.06 -24.53 -5.74
N TYR A 372 28.55 -25.77 -5.80
CA TYR A 372 29.40 -26.95 -5.97
C TYR A 372 30.11 -26.96 -7.32
N PHE A 373 29.45 -26.48 -8.38
CA PHE A 373 30.06 -26.35 -9.69
C PHE A 373 31.23 -25.36 -9.68
N VAL A 374 31.01 -24.13 -9.20
CA VAL A 374 32.03 -23.07 -9.16
C VAL A 374 33.22 -23.48 -8.30
N ARG A 375 32.95 -24.02 -7.10
CA ARG A 375 34.00 -24.47 -6.17
C ARG A 375 34.86 -25.57 -6.77
N ARG A 376 34.27 -26.51 -7.51
CA ARG A 376 35.04 -27.58 -8.14
C ARG A 376 35.80 -27.11 -9.37
N PHE A 377 35.17 -26.31 -10.23
CA PHE A 377 35.72 -25.99 -11.55
C PHE A 377 36.74 -24.84 -11.50
N PHE A 378 36.46 -23.77 -10.77
CA PHE A 378 37.32 -22.58 -10.72
C PHE A 378 38.36 -22.66 -9.59
N LEU A 379 37.97 -23.10 -8.40
CA LEU A 379 38.86 -23.06 -7.23
C LEU A 379 39.79 -24.27 -7.11
N ARG A 380 39.68 -25.26 -8.02
CA ARG A 380 40.48 -26.51 -8.08
C ARG A 380 40.76 -27.16 -6.71
N THR A 381 39.84 -27.01 -5.75
CA THR A 381 40.06 -27.44 -4.38
C THR A 381 40.11 -28.97 -4.32
N ARG A 382 41.00 -29.57 -3.52
CA ARG A 382 41.08 -31.05 -3.39
C ARG A 382 39.70 -31.61 -3.06
N VAL A 383 39.27 -32.59 -3.86
CA VAL A 383 37.91 -33.11 -3.88
C VAL A 383 37.71 -34.20 -2.82
N SER A 384 36.97 -33.83 -1.77
CA SER A 384 36.12 -34.62 -0.84
C SER A 384 36.73 -35.54 0.24
N VAL A 385 36.08 -35.54 1.41
CA VAL A 385 36.21 -36.46 2.56
C VAL A 385 35.47 -37.80 2.33
N PHE A 386 34.54 -37.86 1.38
CA PHE A 386 33.54 -38.94 1.24
C PHE A 386 33.70 -39.82 -0.02
N SER A 387 34.63 -39.50 -0.91
CA SER A 387 34.82 -40.20 -2.20
C SER A 387 36.08 -41.05 -2.21
N GLU A 388 36.00 -42.28 -2.71
CA GLU A 388 37.17 -43.13 -2.95
C GLU A 388 38.19 -42.45 -3.88
N PRO A 389 39.51 -42.65 -3.68
CA PRO A 389 40.58 -42.07 -4.51
C PRO A 389 40.42 -42.33 -6.02
N SER A 390 39.82 -43.47 -6.40
CA SER A 390 39.54 -43.89 -7.78
C SER A 390 38.45 -43.06 -8.50
N GLN A 391 37.71 -42.22 -7.75
CA GLN A 391 36.62 -41.37 -8.24
C GLN A 391 36.99 -39.87 -8.29
N GLN A 392 38.20 -39.51 -7.86
CA GLN A 392 38.61 -38.10 -7.67
C GLN A 392 38.98 -37.36 -8.98
N ARG A 393 39.41 -38.06 -10.04
CA ARG A 393 39.75 -37.44 -11.34
C ARG A 393 38.57 -37.51 -12.31
N LEU A 394 37.90 -36.38 -12.49
CA LEU A 394 36.93 -36.18 -13.59
C LEU A 394 37.73 -35.91 -14.88
N PRO A 395 37.50 -36.65 -15.98
CA PRO A 395 38.16 -36.39 -17.27
C PRO A 395 37.91 -34.95 -17.75
N ARG A 396 38.89 -34.33 -18.41
CA ARG A 396 38.79 -32.94 -18.92
C ARG A 396 37.54 -32.72 -19.79
N GLN A 397 37.15 -33.71 -20.58
CA GLN A 397 35.92 -33.70 -21.40
C GLN A 397 34.65 -33.63 -20.55
N ALA A 398 34.57 -34.39 -19.46
CA ALA A 398 33.41 -34.34 -18.57
C ALA A 398 33.29 -32.98 -17.83
N GLY A 399 34.40 -32.25 -17.63
CA GLY A 399 34.37 -30.85 -17.20
C GLY A 399 33.73 -29.93 -18.25
N MET A 400 34.13 -30.06 -19.51
CA MET A 400 33.60 -29.24 -20.61
C MET A 400 32.10 -29.45 -20.86
N ARG A 401 31.59 -30.68 -20.76
CA ARG A 401 30.14 -30.96 -20.85
C ARG A 401 29.32 -30.09 -19.89
N ARG A 402 29.80 -29.88 -18.68
CA ARG A 402 29.11 -29.06 -17.67
C ARG A 402 29.25 -27.57 -17.92
N VAL A 403 30.34 -27.13 -18.54
CA VAL A 403 30.48 -25.74 -19.02
C VAL A 403 29.46 -25.47 -20.11
N PHE A 404 29.30 -26.36 -21.09
CA PHE A 404 28.24 -26.22 -22.11
C PHE A 404 26.86 -26.18 -21.49
N LEU A 405 26.61 -27.02 -20.48
CA LEU A 405 25.34 -27.00 -19.74
C LEU A 405 25.13 -25.67 -18.99
N LEU A 406 26.15 -25.14 -18.31
CA LEU A 406 26.05 -23.85 -17.62
C LEU A 406 25.79 -22.70 -18.59
N VAL A 407 26.46 -22.67 -19.74
CA VAL A 407 26.23 -21.69 -20.81
C VAL A 407 24.78 -21.80 -21.31
N THR A 408 24.27 -23.03 -21.50
CA THR A 408 22.88 -23.27 -21.91
C THR A 408 21.87 -22.78 -20.88
N ILE A 409 22.12 -23.01 -19.59
CA ILE A 409 21.31 -22.48 -18.48
C ILE A 409 21.28 -20.94 -18.54
N GLY A 410 22.45 -20.30 -18.64
CA GLY A 410 22.56 -18.84 -18.72
C GLY A 410 21.83 -18.26 -19.95
N MET A 411 22.01 -18.86 -21.13
CA MET A 411 21.29 -18.48 -22.34
C MET A 411 19.78 -18.65 -22.21
N SER A 412 19.33 -19.72 -21.55
CA SER A 412 17.89 -19.98 -21.35
C SER A 412 17.25 -18.96 -20.42
N ILE A 413 17.91 -18.60 -19.32
CA ILE A 413 17.47 -17.54 -18.40
C ILE A 413 17.41 -16.20 -19.14
N LEU A 414 18.48 -15.85 -19.85
CA LEU A 414 18.58 -14.60 -20.58
C LEU A 414 17.53 -14.50 -21.70
N ALA A 415 17.25 -15.60 -22.40
CA ALA A 415 16.22 -15.64 -23.43
C ALA A 415 14.85 -15.25 -22.87
N TYR A 416 14.43 -15.78 -21.73
CA TYR A 416 13.15 -15.39 -21.12
C TYR A 416 13.14 -13.92 -20.67
N ILE A 417 14.22 -13.44 -20.03
CA ILE A 417 14.29 -12.05 -19.56
C ILE A 417 14.28 -11.05 -20.72
N VAL A 418 14.95 -11.38 -21.83
CA VAL A 418 15.05 -10.49 -23.00
C VAL A 418 13.82 -10.56 -23.89
N MET A 419 13.24 -11.76 -24.10
CA MET A 419 12.06 -11.93 -24.98
C MET A 419 10.73 -11.58 -24.30
N ALA A 420 10.68 -11.63 -22.96
CA ALA A 420 9.47 -11.35 -22.18
C ALA A 420 9.82 -10.57 -20.90
N PRO A 421 10.31 -9.31 -21.01
CA PRO A 421 10.78 -8.55 -19.86
C PRO A 421 9.69 -8.23 -18.81
N ASP A 422 8.40 -8.20 -19.18
CA ASP A 422 7.25 -8.10 -18.26
C ASP A 422 6.71 -9.44 -17.78
N ASN A 423 7.17 -10.57 -18.33
CA ASN A 423 6.52 -11.84 -18.13
C ASN A 423 7.47 -13.04 -18.14
N TYR A 424 8.73 -12.84 -17.77
CA TYR A 424 9.73 -13.92 -17.77
C TYR A 424 9.41 -15.06 -16.80
N GLN A 425 8.40 -14.89 -15.95
CA GLN A 425 7.95 -15.86 -14.96
C GLN A 425 6.82 -16.77 -15.42
N GLY A 426 6.03 -16.37 -16.43
CA GLY A 426 4.93 -17.18 -16.95
C GLY A 426 3.52 -16.85 -16.45
N GLY A 427 3.24 -15.57 -16.16
CA GLY A 427 1.90 -15.01 -15.95
C GLY A 427 1.47 -14.87 -14.48
N GLY A 428 0.36 -14.15 -14.27
CA GLY A 428 -0.18 -13.85 -12.92
C GLY A 428 -0.60 -15.09 -12.14
N GLY A 429 -0.98 -16.16 -12.83
CA GLY A 429 -1.42 -17.39 -12.18
C GLY A 429 -0.28 -18.28 -11.75
N ALA A 430 0.99 -17.88 -11.91
CA ALA A 430 2.14 -18.75 -11.63
C ALA A 430 2.55 -18.72 -10.15
N PHE A 431 2.91 -19.89 -9.62
CA PHE A 431 3.62 -20.01 -8.34
C PHE A 431 5.13 -19.95 -8.59
N GLY A 432 5.83 -18.97 -8.02
CA GLY A 432 7.25 -18.78 -8.31
C GLY A 432 7.50 -18.46 -9.79
N ASN A 433 8.68 -18.83 -10.29
CA ASN A 433 8.99 -18.71 -11.72
C ASN A 433 8.66 -20.02 -12.48
N ARG A 434 7.52 -20.02 -13.16
CA ARG A 434 7.03 -21.17 -13.95
C ARG A 434 7.96 -21.54 -15.08
N PHE A 435 8.50 -20.55 -15.81
CA PHE A 435 9.39 -20.81 -16.94
C PHE A 435 10.74 -21.40 -16.50
N PHE A 436 11.21 -21.03 -15.30
CA PHE A 436 12.42 -21.58 -14.72
C PHE A 436 12.31 -23.08 -14.39
N LEU A 437 11.11 -23.64 -14.19
CA LEU A 437 10.94 -25.09 -13.94
C LEU A 437 11.54 -25.97 -15.04
N ASN A 438 11.46 -25.51 -16.29
CA ASN A 438 12.05 -26.24 -17.41
C ASN A 438 13.59 -26.19 -17.36
N ILE A 439 14.16 -25.14 -16.79
CA ILE A 439 15.62 -24.96 -16.66
C ILE A 439 16.15 -25.65 -15.40
N TYR A 440 15.36 -25.69 -14.34
CA TYR A 440 15.71 -26.17 -13.02
C TYR A 440 16.43 -27.53 -12.99
N PRO A 441 15.96 -28.61 -13.64
CA PRO A 441 16.62 -29.91 -13.57
C PRO A 441 18.04 -29.92 -14.16
N ALA A 442 18.38 -28.98 -15.05
CA ALA A 442 19.73 -28.87 -15.58
C ALA A 442 20.77 -28.54 -14.48
N PHE A 443 20.37 -27.81 -13.44
CA PHE A 443 21.25 -27.50 -12.30
C PHE A 443 21.67 -28.76 -11.55
N LEU A 444 20.80 -29.78 -11.41
CA LEU A 444 21.14 -31.05 -10.76
C LEU A 444 22.38 -31.69 -11.40
N PHE A 445 22.50 -31.60 -12.71
CA PHE A 445 23.61 -32.19 -13.47
C PHE A 445 24.92 -31.39 -13.38
N LEU A 446 24.88 -30.16 -12.88
CA LEU A 446 26.09 -29.41 -12.50
C LEU A 446 26.74 -29.99 -11.24
N ILE A 447 25.96 -30.63 -10.37
CA ILE A 447 26.44 -31.25 -9.14
C ILE A 447 27.27 -32.48 -9.49
N THR A 448 28.44 -32.58 -8.85
CA THR A 448 29.34 -33.71 -9.01
C THR A 448 29.71 -34.27 -7.65
N ALA A 449 30.95 -34.15 -7.19
CA ALA A 449 31.36 -34.64 -5.87
C ALA A 449 31.21 -33.51 -4.84
N MET A 450 30.48 -33.76 -3.76
CA MET A 450 30.28 -32.80 -2.69
C MET A 450 31.54 -32.68 -1.83
N SER A 451 32.04 -31.47 -1.64
CA SER A 451 33.18 -31.22 -0.74
C SER A 451 32.78 -31.19 0.74
N SER A 452 31.52 -30.89 1.05
CA SER A 452 30.94 -30.78 2.40
C SER A 452 29.42 -30.88 2.30
N LEU A 453 28.74 -31.31 3.37
CA LEU A 453 27.27 -31.30 3.47
C LEU A 453 26.72 -29.92 3.88
N TRP A 454 27.55 -28.99 4.35
CA TRP A 454 27.08 -27.70 4.88
C TRP A 454 26.23 -26.89 3.89
N PRO A 455 26.59 -26.75 2.60
CA PRO A 455 25.73 -26.06 1.63
C PRO A 455 24.34 -26.70 1.46
N LEU A 456 24.24 -28.03 1.59
CA LEU A 456 22.95 -28.74 1.57
C LEU A 456 22.12 -28.38 2.81
N VAL A 457 22.75 -28.35 4.00
CA VAL A 457 22.09 -27.92 5.25
C VAL A 457 21.63 -26.46 5.15
N VAL A 458 22.44 -25.56 4.60
CA VAL A 458 22.04 -24.17 4.34
C VAL A 458 20.84 -24.11 3.39
N SER A 459 20.83 -24.93 2.34
CA SER A 459 19.69 -25.01 1.42
C SER A 459 18.44 -25.55 2.11
N TRP A 460 18.57 -26.45 3.08
CA TRP A 460 17.46 -26.89 3.92
C TRP A 460 16.94 -25.79 4.82
N ILE A 461 17.81 -25.03 5.47
CA ILE A 461 17.42 -23.91 6.32
C ILE A 461 16.66 -22.87 5.48
N VAL A 462 17.26 -22.42 4.38
CA VAL A 462 16.64 -21.41 3.49
C VAL A 462 15.37 -21.96 2.84
N GLY A 463 15.43 -23.15 2.25
CA GLY A 463 14.28 -23.77 1.61
C GLY A 463 13.13 -24.03 2.57
N SER A 464 13.40 -24.47 3.80
CA SER A 464 12.34 -24.64 4.81
C SER A 464 11.78 -23.29 5.25
N LEU A 465 12.63 -22.26 5.41
CA LEU A 465 12.20 -20.93 5.84
C LEU A 465 11.19 -20.30 4.85
N PHE A 466 11.38 -20.49 3.54
CA PHE A 466 10.47 -19.96 2.52
C PHE A 466 9.38 -20.96 2.10
N LEU A 467 9.72 -22.23 1.86
CA LEU A 467 8.80 -23.20 1.26
C LEU A 467 7.98 -24.01 2.27
N ALA A 468 8.26 -24.00 3.58
CA ALA A 468 7.50 -24.84 4.51
C ALA A 468 6.00 -24.54 4.45
N GLN A 469 5.60 -23.27 4.47
CA GLN A 469 4.19 -22.87 4.32
C GLN A 469 3.59 -23.36 3.00
N THR A 470 4.40 -23.44 1.94
CA THR A 470 3.91 -23.80 0.61
C THR A 470 3.81 -25.29 0.36
N LEU A 471 4.72 -26.05 0.96
CA LEU A 471 4.74 -27.50 0.89
C LEU A 471 3.70 -28.17 1.81
N ILE A 472 3.21 -27.47 2.85
CA ILE A 472 2.14 -27.97 3.73
C ILE A 472 0.76 -27.87 3.06
N HIS A 473 0.50 -26.80 2.29
CA HIS A 473 -0.78 -26.57 1.61
C HIS A 473 -0.63 -26.39 0.07
N PRO A 474 -0.04 -27.36 -0.65
CA PRO A 474 0.29 -27.20 -2.07
C PRO A 474 -0.94 -27.00 -2.97
N PHE A 475 -2.08 -27.59 -2.61
CA PHE A 475 -3.35 -27.46 -3.34
C PHE A 475 -3.93 -26.05 -3.27
N GLN A 476 -3.95 -25.46 -2.07
CA GLN A 476 -4.50 -24.12 -1.89
C GLN A 476 -3.65 -23.06 -2.57
N ILE A 477 -2.33 -23.24 -2.58
CA ILE A 477 -1.39 -22.30 -3.22
C ILE A 477 -1.42 -22.39 -4.73
N SER A 478 -1.71 -23.58 -5.24
CA SER A 478 -2.04 -23.78 -6.65
C SER A 478 -3.29 -22.97 -7.05
N ALA A 479 -4.29 -22.81 -6.18
CA ALA A 479 -5.44 -21.94 -6.47
C ALA A 479 -5.17 -20.44 -6.18
N TYR A 480 -4.37 -20.14 -5.15
CA TYR A 480 -4.10 -18.79 -4.67
C TYR A 480 -2.59 -18.56 -4.48
N PRO A 481 -1.83 -18.19 -5.54
CA PRO A 481 -0.37 -18.07 -5.49
C PRO A 481 0.15 -16.76 -4.86
N THR A 482 -0.70 -15.96 -4.22
CA THR A 482 -0.36 -14.64 -3.65
C THR A 482 -0.07 -14.66 -2.14
N PRO A 483 -0.93 -15.23 -1.27
CA PRO A 483 -0.92 -14.93 0.17
C PRO A 483 0.37 -15.30 0.91
N HIS A 484 1.06 -16.37 0.50
CA HIS A 484 2.31 -16.81 1.15
C HIS A 484 3.42 -15.76 1.03
N THR A 485 3.36 -14.91 0.01
CA THR A 485 4.33 -13.84 -0.18
C THR A 485 4.11 -12.68 0.78
N PHE A 486 2.93 -12.54 1.39
CA PHE A 486 2.56 -11.44 2.28
C PHE A 486 3.05 -11.60 3.71
N GLN A 487 3.79 -12.66 4.00
CA GLN A 487 4.30 -12.98 5.34
C GLN A 487 5.82 -13.00 5.37
N LEU A 488 6.39 -12.91 6.56
CA LEU A 488 7.82 -13.20 6.76
C LEU A 488 8.09 -14.68 6.46
N PRO A 489 9.22 -15.03 5.81
CA PRO A 489 10.34 -14.16 5.42
C PRO A 489 10.20 -13.46 4.06
N TYR A 490 9.13 -13.70 3.28
CA TYR A 490 9.01 -13.19 1.90
C TYR A 490 9.02 -11.66 1.83
N GLN A 491 8.50 -10.98 2.84
CA GLN A 491 8.55 -9.52 2.95
C GLN A 491 9.98 -8.94 3.04
N TRP A 492 11.01 -9.75 3.34
CA TRP A 492 12.40 -9.30 3.27
C TRP A 492 12.92 -9.21 1.83
N LEU A 493 12.22 -9.81 0.87
CA LEU A 493 12.58 -9.81 -0.53
C LEU A 493 11.89 -8.66 -1.27
N PRO A 494 12.57 -8.04 -2.26
CA PRO A 494 11.99 -6.97 -3.05
C PRO A 494 10.88 -7.47 -3.96
N VAL A 495 9.85 -6.63 -4.13
CA VAL A 495 8.78 -6.84 -5.11
C VAL A 495 9.30 -6.56 -6.51
N GLU A 496 8.99 -7.45 -7.46
CA GLU A 496 9.37 -7.35 -8.87
C GLU A 496 8.50 -6.33 -9.62
N LEU A 497 8.74 -5.04 -9.43
CA LEU A 497 7.95 -3.95 -10.01
C LEU A 497 7.93 -3.94 -11.56
N THR A 498 8.92 -4.56 -12.21
CA THR A 498 8.95 -4.74 -13.67
C THR A 498 7.96 -5.78 -14.17
N LEU A 499 7.27 -6.48 -13.28
CA LEU A 499 6.32 -7.56 -13.58
C LEU A 499 4.90 -7.24 -13.09
N LEU A 500 4.59 -5.98 -12.72
CA LEU A 500 3.32 -5.58 -12.10
C LEU A 500 2.06 -6.19 -12.75
N ASN A 501 1.95 -6.16 -14.07
CA ASN A 501 0.80 -6.72 -14.79
C ASN A 501 0.77 -8.26 -14.87
N THR A 502 1.81 -8.93 -14.43
CA THR A 502 1.93 -10.39 -14.49
C THR A 502 2.22 -10.99 -13.13
N LEU A 503 2.31 -10.18 -12.07
CA LEU A 503 2.36 -10.65 -10.70
C LEU A 503 1.00 -11.23 -10.26
N PRO A 504 0.98 -12.21 -9.34
CA PRO A 504 -0.24 -12.77 -8.76
C PRO A 504 -1.21 -11.76 -8.17
N VAL A 505 -0.71 -10.61 -7.69
CA VAL A 505 -1.54 -9.54 -7.15
C VAL A 505 -2.55 -8.98 -8.16
N ARG A 506 -2.27 -9.05 -9.48
CA ARG A 506 -3.21 -8.58 -10.50
C ARG A 506 -4.47 -9.45 -10.60
N ILE A 507 -4.35 -10.76 -10.34
CA ILE A 507 -5.50 -11.68 -10.45
C ILE A 507 -6.50 -11.39 -9.33
N ASN A 508 -6.02 -10.92 -8.18
CA ASN A 508 -6.89 -10.47 -7.11
C ASN A 508 -7.30 -9.01 -7.33
N THR A 509 -8.53 -8.81 -7.82
CA THR A 509 -9.08 -7.48 -8.11
C THR A 509 -9.12 -6.55 -6.89
N HIS A 510 -9.09 -7.07 -5.66
CA HIS A 510 -9.01 -6.23 -4.47
C HIS A 510 -7.64 -5.58 -4.27
N LEU A 511 -6.57 -6.23 -4.73
CA LEU A 511 -5.18 -5.78 -4.58
C LEU A 511 -4.71 -4.88 -5.74
N MET A 512 -5.59 -4.56 -6.69
CA MET A 512 -5.32 -3.64 -7.78
C MET A 512 -6.50 -2.67 -7.95
N GLN A 513 -6.27 -1.39 -7.64
CA GLN A 513 -7.28 -0.34 -7.77
C GLN A 513 -6.94 0.56 -8.95
N THR A 514 -7.92 0.94 -9.77
CA THR A 514 -7.71 1.78 -10.96
C THR A 514 -8.61 3.01 -10.91
N GLN A 515 -8.01 4.19 -11.06
CA GLN A 515 -8.73 5.44 -11.25
C GLN A 515 -8.86 5.73 -12.75
N MET A 516 -10.10 5.93 -13.22
CA MET A 516 -10.45 6.25 -14.62
C MET A 516 -11.26 7.56 -14.71
N ASP A 517 -11.04 8.47 -13.77
CA ASP A 517 -11.74 9.77 -13.74
C ASP A 517 -11.42 10.58 -15.01
N PRO A 518 -12.41 11.10 -15.77
CA PRO A 518 -12.16 11.96 -16.92
C PRO A 518 -11.45 13.27 -16.57
N HIS A 519 -11.60 13.74 -15.33
CA HIS A 519 -11.10 15.04 -14.88
C HIS A 519 -9.77 14.96 -14.12
N ALA A 520 -9.25 13.75 -13.87
CA ALA A 520 -7.99 13.56 -13.18
C ALA A 520 -7.10 12.52 -13.89
N PRO A 521 -5.76 12.64 -13.79
CA PRO A 521 -4.84 11.72 -14.45
C PRO A 521 -5.10 10.27 -14.07
N ALA A 522 -5.22 9.40 -15.07
CA ALA A 522 -5.46 7.98 -14.84
C ALA A 522 -4.25 7.30 -14.20
N TYR A 523 -4.48 6.59 -13.10
CA TYR A 523 -3.45 5.81 -12.41
C TYR A 523 -3.97 4.50 -11.85
N ARG A 524 -3.04 3.62 -11.48
CA ARG A 524 -3.31 2.33 -10.84
C ARG A 524 -2.49 2.17 -9.57
N LEU A 525 -3.12 1.67 -8.53
CA LEU A 525 -2.49 1.25 -7.28
C LEU A 525 -2.42 -0.28 -7.23
N TYR A 526 -1.25 -0.80 -6.88
CA TYR A 526 -1.00 -2.23 -6.66
C TYR A 526 -0.59 -2.42 -5.20
N PHE A 527 -1.26 -3.32 -4.47
CA PHE A 527 -0.98 -3.61 -3.06
C PHE A 527 -0.23 -4.94 -2.93
N PHE A 528 0.85 -4.96 -2.15
CA PHE A 528 1.73 -6.12 -1.97
C PHE A 528 1.68 -6.72 -0.57
N ASP A 529 0.64 -6.39 0.19
CA ASP A 529 0.27 -6.97 1.47
C ASP A 529 -1.23 -6.78 1.75
N GLU A 530 -1.67 -7.29 2.91
CA GLU A 530 -3.05 -7.17 3.43
C GLU A 530 -3.12 -6.16 4.60
N HIS A 531 -2.17 -5.24 4.68
CA HIS A 531 -2.17 -4.19 5.70
C HIS A 531 -2.97 -2.96 5.28
N ALA A 532 -3.48 -2.92 4.05
CA ALA A 532 -4.48 -1.95 3.63
C ALA A 532 -5.91 -2.54 3.71
N ALA A 533 -6.89 -1.70 4.02
CA ALA A 533 -8.31 -2.06 4.07
C ALA A 533 -9.18 -0.98 3.39
N ASP A 534 -10.42 -1.32 3.03
CA ASP A 534 -11.36 -0.45 2.30
C ASP A 534 -10.71 0.22 1.09
N MET A 535 -10.01 -0.60 0.31
CA MET A 535 -9.22 -0.12 -0.83
C MET A 535 -10.14 0.40 -1.92
N THR A 536 -9.98 1.67 -2.23
CA THR A 536 -10.56 2.33 -3.41
C THR A 536 -9.40 2.91 -4.23
N PRO A 537 -9.61 3.28 -5.49
CA PRO A 537 -8.58 3.96 -6.28
C PRO A 537 -8.05 5.22 -5.60
N TYR A 538 -8.87 5.85 -4.76
CA TYR A 538 -8.62 7.17 -4.20
C TYR A 538 -8.24 7.15 -2.72
N SER A 539 -8.60 6.11 -1.99
CA SER A 539 -8.40 6.04 -0.55
C SER A 539 -8.35 4.63 -0.01
N PHE A 540 -7.65 4.44 1.11
CA PHE A 540 -7.60 3.19 1.84
C PHE A 540 -7.17 3.44 3.29
N TRP A 541 -7.51 2.51 4.18
CA TRP A 541 -7.00 2.48 5.54
C TRP A 541 -5.68 1.71 5.60
N VAL A 542 -4.71 2.21 6.35
CA VAL A 542 -3.51 1.46 6.75
C VAL A 542 -3.74 0.90 8.14
N ARG A 543 -3.49 -0.40 8.31
CA ARG A 543 -3.63 -1.12 9.58
C ARG A 543 -2.67 -0.55 10.63
N GLY A 544 -3.14 -0.45 11.88
CA GLY A 544 -2.35 0.05 12.99
C GLY A 544 -1.10 -0.80 13.24
N GLN A 545 0.03 -0.15 13.57
CA GLN A 545 1.34 -0.80 13.80
C GLN A 545 1.86 -1.64 12.62
N LYS A 546 1.38 -1.37 11.40
CA LYS A 546 1.77 -2.08 10.19
C LYS A 546 2.20 -1.11 9.11
N THR A 547 2.93 -1.65 8.14
CA THR A 547 3.35 -0.95 6.93
C THR A 547 2.58 -1.50 5.75
N ALA A 548 1.83 -0.67 5.05
CA ALA A 548 1.28 -0.98 3.74
C ALA A 548 2.34 -0.69 2.67
N GLU A 549 2.69 -1.70 1.87
CA GLU A 549 3.59 -1.64 0.73
C GLU A 549 2.77 -1.70 -0.56
N LEU A 550 2.93 -0.69 -1.42
CA LEU A 550 2.18 -0.55 -2.66
C LEU A 550 3.02 0.09 -3.77
N ALA A 551 2.50 0.09 -5.01
CA ALA A 551 3.07 0.81 -6.13
C ALA A 551 2.01 1.63 -6.86
N LEU A 552 2.38 2.85 -7.22
CA LEU A 552 1.61 3.74 -8.08
C LEU A 552 2.13 3.63 -9.50
N ARG A 553 1.24 3.40 -10.45
CA ARG A 553 1.54 3.38 -11.88
C ARG A 553 0.74 4.46 -12.60
N THR A 554 1.42 5.25 -13.42
CA THR A 554 0.82 6.32 -14.23
C THR A 554 1.16 6.12 -15.70
N ALA A 555 0.30 6.59 -16.61
CA ALA A 555 0.54 6.49 -18.06
C ALA A 555 1.77 7.32 -18.47
N GLU A 556 1.92 8.51 -17.89
CA GLU A 556 3.03 9.41 -18.13
C GLU A 556 3.70 9.78 -16.80
N PRO A 557 4.99 10.17 -16.80
CA PRO A 557 5.64 10.71 -15.61
C PRO A 557 4.88 11.92 -15.09
N MET A 558 4.51 11.87 -13.82
CA MET A 558 3.83 12.97 -13.14
C MET A 558 4.86 13.73 -12.31
N PRO A 559 4.73 15.06 -12.14
CA PRO A 559 5.72 15.83 -11.38
C PRO A 559 5.59 15.59 -9.87
N TYR A 560 4.36 15.46 -9.37
CA TYR A 560 4.07 15.39 -7.94
C TYR A 560 2.96 14.40 -7.61
N LEU A 561 2.97 13.94 -6.36
CA LEU A 561 1.90 13.17 -5.73
C LEU A 561 1.48 13.87 -4.44
N ALA A 562 0.18 14.15 -4.31
CA ALA A 562 -0.42 14.59 -3.06
C ALA A 562 -0.99 13.39 -2.30
N LEU A 563 -0.59 13.24 -1.04
CA LEU A 563 -1.13 12.27 -0.11
C LEU A 563 -1.77 12.98 1.06
N THR A 564 -3.05 12.73 1.29
CA THR A 564 -3.77 13.25 2.46
C THR A 564 -3.88 12.14 3.49
N ILE A 565 -3.32 12.37 4.67
CA ILE A 565 -3.30 11.40 5.76
C ILE A 565 -4.25 11.90 6.85
N THR A 566 -5.25 11.09 7.19
CA THR A 566 -6.20 11.36 8.28
C THR A 566 -5.95 10.37 9.42
N ASN A 567 -5.75 10.87 10.63
CA ASN A 567 -5.48 10.05 11.80
C ASN A 567 -6.73 9.36 12.36
N GLY A 568 -6.53 8.33 13.18
CA GLY A 568 -7.57 7.79 14.07
C GLY A 568 -7.85 8.69 15.30
N PRO A 569 -8.66 8.21 16.25
CA PRO A 569 -8.96 8.88 17.51
C PRO A 569 -7.78 8.93 18.51
N ILE A 570 -6.73 8.16 18.27
CA ILE A 570 -5.57 8.07 19.15
C ILE A 570 -4.39 8.74 18.44
N GLY A 571 -3.54 9.44 19.20
CA GLY A 571 -2.29 10.01 18.68
C GLY A 571 -1.47 8.95 17.94
N ASN A 572 -0.85 9.37 16.84
CA ASN A 572 -0.18 8.44 15.93
C ASN A 572 1.01 9.12 15.25
N GLN A 573 1.96 8.30 14.82
CA GLN A 573 3.02 8.71 13.92
C GLN A 573 2.88 7.89 12.64
N VAL A 574 2.94 8.55 11.49
CA VAL A 574 2.84 7.92 10.18
C VAL A 574 4.05 8.27 9.35
N ASP A 575 4.80 7.25 8.92
CA ASP A 575 5.90 7.43 7.97
C ASP A 575 5.39 7.13 6.56
N VAL A 576 5.59 8.05 5.64
CA VAL A 576 5.19 7.94 4.24
C VAL A 576 6.43 8.02 3.36
N THR A 577 6.73 6.95 2.64
CA THR A 577 7.82 6.86 1.68
C THR A 577 7.27 6.79 0.27
N VAL A 578 7.66 7.71 -0.60
CA VAL A 578 7.31 7.74 -2.03
C VAL A 578 8.59 7.86 -2.83
N ALA A 579 8.82 6.93 -3.78
CA ALA A 579 10.01 6.94 -4.65
C ALA A 579 11.37 7.02 -3.93
N GLY A 580 11.43 6.61 -2.65
CA GLY A 580 12.63 6.66 -1.81
C GLY A 580 12.71 7.87 -0.87
N THR A 581 11.90 8.90 -1.09
CA THR A 581 11.77 10.06 -0.18
C THR A 581 10.80 9.73 0.94
N THR A 582 11.22 9.88 2.20
CA THR A 582 10.37 9.62 3.37
C THR A 582 10.04 10.92 4.08
N GLN A 583 8.77 11.15 4.37
CA GLN A 583 8.29 12.19 5.28
C GLN A 583 7.54 11.52 6.43
N THR A 584 7.76 12.01 7.65
CA THR A 584 7.11 11.52 8.87
C THR A 584 6.14 12.57 9.37
N VAL A 585 4.93 12.12 9.70
CA VAL A 585 3.86 12.96 10.23
C VAL A 585 3.51 12.51 11.63
N ILE A 586 3.45 13.46 12.56
CA ILE A 586 2.99 13.24 13.93
C ILE A 586 1.59 13.86 14.07
N PHE A 587 0.65 13.08 14.58
CA PHE A 587 -0.72 13.48 14.86
C PHE A 587 -0.94 13.53 16.37
N ALA A 588 -1.27 14.71 16.86
CA ALA A 588 -1.56 14.94 18.28
C ALA A 588 -3.06 14.92 18.55
N LYS A 589 -3.88 15.28 17.55
CA LYS A 589 -5.33 15.39 17.71
C LYS A 589 -6.07 14.18 17.09
N PRO A 590 -7.19 13.76 17.68
CA PRO A 590 -8.11 12.81 17.07
C PRO A 590 -8.56 13.29 15.68
N TYR A 591 -8.53 12.42 14.69
CA TYR A 591 -9.03 12.69 13.32
C TYR A 591 -8.34 13.84 12.58
N GLU A 592 -7.16 14.26 13.06
CA GLU A 592 -6.36 15.29 12.42
C GLU A 592 -5.96 14.88 11.01
N LYS A 593 -6.03 15.83 10.07
CA LYS A 593 -5.72 15.66 8.66
C LYS A 593 -4.47 16.46 8.32
N LYS A 594 -3.53 15.84 7.61
CA LYS A 594 -2.34 16.52 7.06
C LYS A 594 -2.10 16.11 5.62
N ARG A 595 -1.72 17.05 4.78
CA ARG A 595 -1.40 16.82 3.37
C ARG A 595 0.10 16.84 3.15
N LEU A 596 0.58 15.92 2.32
CA LEU A 596 1.97 15.78 1.96
C LEU A 596 2.10 15.83 0.44
N ALA A 597 3.03 16.65 -0.04
CA ALA A 597 3.44 16.66 -1.43
C ALA A 597 4.77 15.92 -1.58
N PHE A 598 4.84 15.00 -2.53
CA PHE A 598 6.05 14.28 -2.87
C PHE A 598 6.43 14.53 -4.33
N PRO A 599 7.70 14.90 -4.62
CA PRO A 599 8.18 14.87 -5.98
C PRO A 599 8.26 13.41 -6.47
N LEU A 600 7.79 13.18 -7.68
CA LEU A 600 7.78 11.86 -8.32
C LEU A 600 9.02 11.70 -9.23
N ASP A 601 10.19 11.77 -8.60
CA ASP A 601 11.48 11.65 -9.26
C ASP A 601 11.90 10.20 -9.51
N GLY A 602 12.72 10.01 -10.54
CA GLY A 602 13.35 8.71 -10.83
C GLY A 602 12.38 7.54 -11.05
N PRO A 603 11.32 7.68 -11.88
CA PRO A 603 10.38 6.60 -12.14
C PRO A 603 11.08 5.32 -12.59
N LEU A 604 10.56 4.16 -12.18
CA LEU A 604 10.92 2.90 -12.81
C LEU A 604 10.22 2.80 -14.17
N PRO A 605 10.96 2.69 -15.29
CA PRO A 605 10.33 2.53 -16.61
C PRO A 605 9.54 1.23 -16.68
N TYR A 606 8.28 1.31 -17.12
CA TYR A 606 7.39 0.17 -17.29
C TYR A 606 6.64 0.30 -18.63
N PHE A 607 7.28 -0.12 -19.73
CA PHE A 607 6.74 -0.01 -21.09
C PHE A 607 6.35 1.42 -21.44
N LYS A 608 5.09 1.65 -21.84
CA LYS A 608 4.48 2.96 -22.12
C LYS A 608 3.96 3.65 -20.85
N SER A 609 4.51 3.33 -19.69
CA SER A 609 4.07 3.86 -18.39
C SER A 609 5.23 3.88 -17.40
N VAL A 610 5.02 4.50 -16.25
CA VAL A 610 6.01 4.56 -15.18
C VAL A 610 5.45 4.08 -13.86
N VAL A 611 6.34 3.62 -12.98
CA VAL A 611 5.99 3.02 -11.69
C VAL A 611 6.80 3.68 -10.57
N TYR A 612 6.11 3.97 -9.47
CA TYR A 612 6.66 4.55 -8.25
C TYR A 612 6.34 3.63 -7.06
N PRO A 613 7.34 3.18 -6.28
CA PRO A 613 7.10 2.43 -5.05
C PRO A 613 6.64 3.36 -3.93
N LEU A 614 5.66 2.90 -3.15
CA LEU A 614 5.09 3.61 -2.00
C LEU A 614 5.10 2.69 -0.77
N LYS A 615 5.44 3.24 0.39
CA LYS A 615 5.33 2.56 1.70
C LYS A 615 4.72 3.52 2.71
N ILE A 616 3.70 3.05 3.42
CA ILE A 616 3.03 3.86 4.46
C ILE A 616 2.97 3.05 5.73
N ARG A 617 3.63 3.53 6.79
CA ARG A 617 3.69 2.88 8.10
C ARG A 617 2.91 3.68 9.12
N SER A 618 1.94 3.03 9.76
CA SER A 618 1.28 3.56 10.96
C SER A 618 1.97 2.99 12.20
N HIS A 619 2.43 3.83 13.13
CA HIS A 619 3.09 3.38 14.37
C HIS A 619 2.12 3.10 15.51
N SER A 620 0.90 3.61 15.43
CA SER A 620 -0.18 3.34 16.38
C SER A 620 -1.45 2.93 15.63
N GLY A 621 -2.48 2.55 16.38
CA GLY A 621 -3.77 2.19 15.83
C GLY A 621 -4.84 2.05 16.90
N PHE A 622 -6.07 1.88 16.45
CA PHE A 622 -7.27 1.80 17.26
C PHE A 622 -8.23 0.78 16.66
N THR A 623 -9.21 0.35 17.45
CA THR A 623 -10.33 -0.47 16.96
C THR A 623 -11.60 0.37 17.07
N PRO A 624 -12.33 0.64 15.98
CA PRO A 624 -13.52 1.50 16.03
C PRO A 624 -14.57 1.05 17.05
N GLN A 625 -14.74 -0.26 17.25
CA GLN A 625 -15.64 -0.81 18.27
C GLN A 625 -15.31 -0.35 19.71
N PHE A 626 -14.05 -0.10 20.02
CA PHE A 626 -13.63 0.35 21.36
C PHE A 626 -13.59 1.88 21.50
N THR A 627 -14.02 2.61 20.46
CA THR A 627 -14.12 4.07 20.52
C THR A 627 -15.48 4.43 21.11
N PRO A 628 -15.54 5.10 22.29
CA PRO A 628 -16.80 5.51 22.90
C PRO A 628 -17.66 6.28 21.91
N GLY A 629 -18.94 5.92 21.84
CA GLY A 629 -19.90 6.63 21.02
C GLY A 629 -19.79 6.42 19.51
N SER A 630 -19.00 5.44 19.06
CA SER A 630 -18.89 5.18 17.61
C SER A 630 -20.14 4.52 17.04
N GLY A 631 -20.83 3.68 17.83
CA GLY A 631 -21.92 2.81 17.36
C GLY A 631 -21.47 1.73 16.37
N LEU A 632 -20.16 1.63 16.10
CA LEU A 632 -19.60 0.74 15.08
C LEU A 632 -19.26 -0.63 15.69
N LEU A 633 -19.63 -1.69 14.98
CA LEU A 633 -19.22 -3.05 15.30
C LEU A 633 -17.91 -3.46 14.58
N ASP A 634 -17.18 -2.48 14.03
CA ASP A 634 -15.94 -2.73 13.30
C ASP A 634 -14.78 -3.08 14.26
N GLN A 635 -14.30 -4.32 14.11
CA GLN A 635 -13.25 -4.95 14.91
C GLN A 635 -11.85 -4.82 14.31
N ARG A 636 -11.71 -4.13 13.17
CA ARG A 636 -10.41 -3.99 12.51
C ARG A 636 -9.50 -3.05 13.29
N TYR A 637 -8.20 -3.38 13.35
CA TYR A 637 -7.19 -2.55 13.99
C TYR A 637 -6.62 -1.51 13.01
N LEU A 638 -7.26 -0.35 12.91
CA LEU A 638 -6.96 0.71 11.93
C LEU A 638 -5.93 1.69 12.48
N GLY A 639 -5.09 2.25 11.61
CA GLY A 639 -4.05 3.22 11.96
C GLY A 639 -4.38 4.62 11.48
N CYS A 640 -4.17 4.84 10.18
CA CYS A 640 -4.51 6.09 9.49
C CYS A 640 -5.21 5.78 8.17
N ARG A 641 -5.97 6.76 7.69
CA ARG A 641 -6.55 6.72 6.34
C ARG A 641 -5.69 7.53 5.40
N VAL A 642 -5.49 7.01 4.21
CA VAL A 642 -4.69 7.64 3.15
C VAL A 642 -5.63 7.95 1.99
N GLN A 643 -5.57 9.18 1.48
CA GLN A 643 -6.17 9.54 0.19
C GLN A 643 -5.05 9.94 -0.79
N VAL A 644 -5.18 9.49 -2.03
CA VAL A 644 -4.18 9.62 -3.10
C VAL A 644 -4.72 10.56 -4.17
N SER A 645 -3.94 11.59 -4.55
CA SER A 645 -4.31 12.52 -5.62
C SER A 645 -3.10 12.92 -6.46
N LEU A 646 -3.28 12.89 -7.79
CA LEU A 646 -2.34 13.42 -8.79
C LEU A 646 -2.79 14.77 -9.37
N ASP A 647 -3.92 15.28 -8.89
CA ASP A 647 -4.44 16.58 -9.32
C ASP A 647 -3.61 17.70 -8.68
N LEU A 648 -3.14 18.61 -9.55
CA LEU A 648 -2.27 19.72 -9.22
C LEU A 648 -2.90 20.66 -8.17
N PHE A 649 -4.24 20.74 -8.09
CA PHE A 649 -4.92 21.53 -7.07
C PHE A 649 -4.57 21.03 -5.65
N TYR A 650 -4.63 19.73 -5.40
CA TYR A 650 -4.30 19.17 -4.09
C TYR A 650 -2.80 19.19 -3.81
N VAL A 651 -1.97 19.09 -4.86
CA VAL A 651 -0.53 19.29 -4.73
C VAL A 651 -0.24 20.73 -4.28
N GLY A 652 -0.87 21.73 -4.91
CA GLY A 652 -0.76 23.14 -4.54
C GLY A 652 -1.23 23.40 -3.10
N LYS A 653 -2.33 22.77 -2.67
CA LYS A 653 -2.79 22.83 -1.27
C LYS A 653 -1.81 22.22 -0.30
N ALA A 654 -1.22 21.07 -0.63
CA ALA A 654 -0.19 20.46 0.20
C ALA A 654 1.05 21.36 0.33
N PHE A 655 1.49 22.02 -0.75
CA PHE A 655 2.58 22.99 -0.69
C PHE A 655 2.22 24.23 0.15
N LEU A 656 0.99 24.76 0.00
CA LEU A 656 0.51 25.87 0.81
C LEU A 656 0.51 25.52 2.30
N GLU A 657 0.02 24.34 2.68
CA GLU A 657 0.00 23.87 4.07
C GLU A 657 1.41 23.67 4.65
N ASN A 658 2.38 23.32 3.80
CA ASN A 658 3.79 23.13 4.19
C ASN A 658 4.60 24.44 4.18
N GLY A 659 4.03 25.56 3.71
CA GLY A 659 4.71 26.85 3.60
C GLY A 659 5.58 27.02 2.34
N ASP A 660 5.51 26.08 1.39
CA ASP A 660 6.24 26.13 0.11
C ASP A 660 5.51 27.04 -0.91
N LEU A 661 5.40 28.32 -0.58
CA LEU A 661 4.50 29.27 -1.24
C LEU A 661 4.75 29.41 -2.75
N GLN A 662 6.00 29.41 -3.21
CA GLN A 662 6.30 29.52 -4.65
C GLN A 662 5.83 28.28 -5.42
N GLN A 663 6.03 27.07 -4.88
CA GLN A 663 5.56 25.85 -5.52
C GLN A 663 4.03 25.79 -5.51
N ALA A 664 3.37 26.29 -4.47
CA ALA A 664 1.92 26.44 -4.43
C ALA A 664 1.39 27.35 -5.54
N ILE A 665 2.05 28.51 -5.80
CA ILE A 665 1.71 29.40 -6.93
C ILE A 665 1.79 28.63 -8.24
N ASP A 666 2.93 27.99 -8.52
CA ASP A 666 3.17 27.30 -9.78
C ASP A 666 2.08 26.24 -10.05
N MET A 667 1.66 25.50 -9.01
CA MET A 667 0.58 24.51 -9.12
C MET A 667 -0.79 25.16 -9.35
N PHE A 668 -1.15 26.21 -8.61
CA PHE A 668 -2.45 26.87 -8.78
C PHE A 668 -2.56 27.60 -10.13
N GLU A 669 -1.48 28.24 -10.60
CA GLU A 669 -1.42 28.85 -11.93
C GLU A 669 -1.57 27.80 -13.04
N ALA A 670 -0.96 26.62 -12.89
CA ALA A 670 -1.16 25.51 -13.83
C ALA A 670 -2.62 25.05 -13.89
N VAL A 671 -3.28 24.88 -12.73
CA VAL A 671 -4.72 24.55 -12.66
C VAL A 671 -5.57 25.61 -13.35
N LEU A 672 -5.28 26.89 -13.13
CA LEU A 672 -6.00 28.00 -13.76
C LEU A 672 -5.72 28.15 -15.27
N GLY A 673 -4.58 27.66 -15.74
CA GLY A 673 -4.25 27.55 -17.17
C GLY A 673 -5.16 26.56 -17.90
N GLU A 674 -5.50 25.44 -17.26
CA GLU A 674 -6.44 24.45 -17.80
C GLU A 674 -7.91 24.85 -17.60
N ASN A 675 -8.26 25.33 -16.39
CA ASN A 675 -9.61 25.78 -16.05
C ASN A 675 -9.58 27.19 -15.41
N PRO A 676 -9.72 28.25 -16.22
CA PRO A 676 -9.75 29.62 -15.73
C PRO A 676 -10.91 29.93 -14.78
N ALA A 677 -11.97 29.13 -14.75
CA ALA A 677 -13.12 29.30 -13.87
C ALA A 677 -12.98 28.56 -12.52
N HIS A 678 -11.83 27.91 -12.25
CA HIS A 678 -11.60 27.16 -11.02
C HIS A 678 -11.49 28.07 -9.79
N ILE A 679 -12.62 28.36 -9.15
CA ILE A 679 -12.73 29.35 -8.07
C ILE A 679 -11.85 29.04 -6.85
N GLN A 680 -11.73 27.76 -6.45
CA GLN A 680 -10.91 27.39 -5.28
C GLN A 680 -9.41 27.59 -5.52
N ALA A 681 -8.86 27.14 -6.65
CA ALA A 681 -7.46 27.38 -7.01
C ALA A 681 -7.13 28.88 -7.04
N ARG A 682 -8.03 29.72 -7.58
CA ARG A 682 -7.85 31.18 -7.58
C ARG A 682 -7.91 31.78 -6.17
N TYR A 683 -8.84 31.31 -5.34
CA TYR A 683 -8.91 31.73 -3.94
C TYR A 683 -7.60 31.39 -3.20
N HIS A 684 -7.11 30.16 -3.32
CA HIS A 684 -5.86 29.75 -2.70
C HIS A 684 -4.64 30.51 -3.27
N LEU A 685 -4.63 30.86 -4.55
CA LEU A 685 -3.60 31.73 -5.13
C LEU A 685 -3.61 33.12 -4.46
N GLY A 686 -4.79 33.69 -4.18
CA GLY A 686 -4.91 34.94 -3.43
C GLY A 686 -4.34 34.83 -2.00
N VAL A 687 -4.64 33.73 -1.30
CA VAL A 687 -4.07 33.43 0.02
C VAL A 687 -2.54 33.34 -0.04
N VAL A 688 -1.99 32.68 -1.08
CA VAL A 688 -0.53 32.56 -1.24
C VAL A 688 0.12 33.92 -1.49
N TYR A 689 -0.46 34.76 -2.35
CA TYR A 689 0.06 36.12 -2.57
C TYR A 689 -0.01 37.01 -1.33
N GLN A 690 -1.07 36.86 -0.54
CA GLN A 690 -1.21 37.55 0.75
C GLN A 690 -0.07 37.14 1.71
N GLN A 691 0.21 35.84 1.84
CA GLN A 691 1.30 35.34 2.68
C GLN A 691 2.70 35.76 2.19
N LEU A 692 2.87 35.98 0.88
CA LEU A 692 4.11 36.51 0.29
C LEU A 692 4.25 38.04 0.41
N GLY A 693 3.28 38.74 1.00
CA GLY A 693 3.29 40.20 1.10
C GLY A 693 3.08 40.91 -0.24
N ARG A 694 2.30 40.32 -1.16
CA ARG A 694 1.91 40.90 -2.46
C ARG A 694 0.42 41.27 -2.47
N PRO A 695 0.01 42.32 -1.75
CA PRO A 695 -1.40 42.61 -1.51
C PRO A 695 -2.17 42.96 -2.79
N GLU A 696 -1.58 43.69 -3.73
CA GLU A 696 -2.25 44.03 -5.00
C GLU A 696 -2.65 42.78 -5.80
N ALA A 697 -1.74 41.80 -5.90
CA ALA A 697 -2.01 40.53 -6.59
C ALA A 697 -3.04 39.67 -5.84
N ALA A 698 -2.98 39.66 -4.50
CA ALA A 698 -3.96 38.97 -3.67
C ALA A 698 -5.37 39.57 -3.84
N LEU A 699 -5.49 40.90 -3.81
CA LEU A 699 -6.74 41.62 -4.01
C LEU A 699 -7.35 41.30 -5.37
N GLN A 700 -6.53 41.34 -6.43
CA GLN A 700 -6.96 41.01 -7.79
C GLN A 700 -7.49 39.57 -7.88
N ALA A 701 -6.81 38.60 -7.27
CA ALA A 701 -7.23 37.20 -7.25
C ALA A 701 -8.58 37.02 -6.52
N PHE A 702 -8.76 37.65 -5.35
CA PHE A 702 -10.02 37.58 -4.61
C PHE A 702 -11.18 38.30 -5.31
N GLN A 703 -10.94 39.46 -5.92
CA GLN A 703 -11.96 40.18 -6.70
C GLN A 703 -12.44 39.35 -7.89
N GLN A 704 -11.52 38.67 -8.59
CA GLN A 704 -11.88 37.74 -9.66
C GLN A 704 -12.71 36.55 -9.13
N CYS A 705 -12.42 36.03 -7.93
CA CYS A 705 -13.26 34.99 -7.31
C CYS A 705 -14.70 35.46 -7.09
N LYS A 706 -14.90 36.70 -6.62
CA LYS A 706 -16.24 37.27 -6.43
C LYS A 706 -17.07 37.25 -7.72
N ALA A 707 -16.44 37.51 -8.87
CA ALA A 707 -17.12 37.49 -10.17
C ALA A 707 -17.69 36.11 -10.55
N PHE A 708 -17.09 35.01 -10.06
CA PHE A 708 -17.54 33.63 -10.32
C PHE A 708 -18.52 33.09 -9.26
N LEU A 709 -18.76 33.81 -8.16
CA LEU A 709 -19.68 33.38 -7.10
C LEU A 709 -21.11 33.09 -7.59
N PRO A 710 -21.73 33.86 -8.51
CA PRO A 710 -23.07 33.55 -9.00
C PRO A 710 -23.16 32.20 -9.73
N ASP A 711 -22.15 31.85 -10.52
CA ASP A 711 -22.09 30.55 -11.22
C ASP A 711 -21.79 29.41 -10.25
N PHE A 712 -20.92 29.67 -9.26
CA PHE A 712 -20.68 28.74 -8.16
C PHE A 712 -21.96 28.49 -7.34
N GLN A 713 -22.74 29.54 -7.04
CA GLN A 713 -24.04 29.44 -6.38
C GLN A 713 -25.00 28.54 -7.16
N ARG A 714 -25.13 28.76 -8.47
CA ARG A 714 -26.00 27.96 -9.32
C ARG A 714 -25.57 26.49 -9.34
N SER A 715 -24.26 26.24 -9.43
CA SER A 715 -23.69 24.90 -9.41
C SER A 715 -23.92 24.20 -8.07
N PHE A 716 -23.66 24.89 -6.95
CA PHE A 716 -23.90 24.39 -5.60
C PHE A 716 -25.39 24.11 -5.35
N ALA A 717 -26.28 25.01 -5.77
CA ALA A 717 -27.73 24.82 -5.67
C ALA A 717 -28.19 23.59 -6.46
N THR A 718 -27.73 23.43 -7.70
CA THR A 718 -28.05 22.28 -8.55
C THR A 718 -27.56 20.98 -7.93
N TYR A 719 -26.33 20.95 -7.41
CA TYR A 719 -25.78 19.76 -6.76
C TYR A 719 -26.60 19.36 -5.53
N CYS A 720 -26.97 20.33 -4.71
CA CYS A 720 -27.72 20.11 -3.49
C CYS A 720 -29.24 19.88 -3.69
N GLN A 721 -29.79 20.01 -4.90
CA GLN A 721 -31.22 19.70 -5.17
C GLN A 721 -31.55 18.21 -4.97
N HIS A 722 -30.52 17.35 -4.91
CA HIS A 722 -30.64 15.93 -4.61
C HIS A 722 -30.66 15.60 -3.10
N LEU A 723 -30.53 16.61 -2.23
CA LEU A 723 -30.73 16.44 -0.79
C LEU A 723 -32.23 16.23 -0.52
N SER A 724 -32.55 15.31 0.40
CA SER A 724 -33.90 14.91 0.81
C SER A 724 -34.94 16.04 0.89
N GLU A 725 -36.23 15.73 0.67
CA GLU A 725 -37.39 16.66 0.73
C GLU A 725 -37.45 17.49 2.03
N ASP A 726 -36.81 17.03 3.09
CA ASP A 726 -36.81 17.66 4.40
C ASP A 726 -35.72 18.72 4.64
N CYS A 727 -34.80 18.94 3.68
CA CYS A 727 -33.75 19.95 3.77
C CYS A 727 -34.19 21.27 3.11
N VAL A 728 -33.99 22.40 3.78
CA VAL A 728 -34.36 23.71 3.25
C VAL A 728 -33.11 24.48 2.84
N LEU A 729 -33.02 24.79 1.55
CA LEU A 729 -32.16 25.85 1.05
C LEU A 729 -32.78 27.19 1.45
N LEU A 730 -32.03 28.04 2.15
CA LEU A 730 -32.53 29.36 2.52
C LEU A 730 -32.52 30.26 1.27
N GLU A 731 -33.71 30.66 0.82
CA GLU A 731 -33.84 31.59 -0.30
C GLU A 731 -33.40 32.99 0.14
N PRO A 732 -32.70 33.74 -0.73
CA PRO A 732 -32.41 35.13 -0.45
C PRO A 732 -33.73 35.91 -0.33
N PRO A 733 -33.82 36.90 0.57
CA PRO A 733 -35.00 37.75 0.65
C PRO A 733 -35.30 38.36 -0.73
N LEU A 734 -36.56 38.32 -1.16
CA LEU A 734 -37.04 38.91 -2.41
C LEU A 734 -37.01 40.46 -2.33
N SER A 735 -35.84 41.08 -2.18
CA SER A 735 -35.67 42.51 -2.36
C SER A 735 -35.43 42.82 -3.84
N ARG A 736 -36.45 43.37 -4.50
CA ARG A 736 -36.41 43.90 -5.87
C ARG A 736 -35.58 45.18 -5.96
N THR A 737 -34.28 45.07 -5.77
CA THR A 737 -33.30 46.02 -6.31
C THR A 737 -31.98 45.29 -6.36
N ALA A 738 -31.54 44.91 -7.56
CA ALA A 738 -30.14 44.62 -7.80
C ALA A 738 -29.38 45.96 -7.67
N SER A 739 -29.09 46.37 -6.43
CA SER A 739 -28.00 47.31 -6.15
C SER A 739 -26.70 46.53 -6.21
N SER A 740 -25.60 47.22 -6.52
CA SER A 740 -24.23 46.70 -6.45
C SER A 740 -23.78 46.33 -5.03
N GLU A 741 -24.65 46.45 -4.03
CA GLU A 741 -24.37 46.29 -2.60
C GLU A 741 -25.40 45.35 -1.96
N ALA A 742 -25.36 44.07 -2.29
CA ALA A 742 -26.08 43.05 -1.53
C ALA A 742 -25.39 42.84 -0.17
N ALA A 743 -26.14 42.76 0.93
CA ALA A 743 -25.55 42.45 2.23
C ALA A 743 -24.91 41.05 2.20
N LEU A 744 -23.76 40.86 2.85
CA LEU A 744 -23.08 39.55 2.90
C LEU A 744 -24.00 38.43 3.41
N SER A 745 -24.93 38.73 4.31
CA SER A 745 -25.95 37.78 4.75
C SER A 745 -26.77 37.22 3.59
N ASP A 746 -27.15 38.07 2.64
CA ASP A 746 -27.98 37.72 1.49
C ASP A 746 -27.17 36.93 0.45
N VAL A 747 -25.89 37.25 0.30
CA VAL A 747 -24.94 36.49 -0.53
C VAL A 747 -24.73 35.08 0.02
N LEU A 748 -24.76 34.92 1.35
CA LEU A 748 -24.53 33.63 1.99
C LEU A 748 -25.77 32.74 2.09
N GLN A 749 -27.00 33.29 2.19
CA GLN A 749 -28.23 32.48 2.30
C GLN A 749 -28.29 31.28 1.32
N PRO A 750 -27.99 31.45 0.02
CA PRO A 750 -28.02 30.36 -0.95
C PRO A 750 -27.01 29.22 -0.70
N PHE A 751 -25.99 29.47 0.12
CA PHE A 751 -24.93 28.53 0.46
C PHE A 751 -25.14 27.86 1.83
N ILE A 752 -26.28 28.14 2.49
CA ILE A 752 -26.67 27.54 3.76
C ILE A 752 -27.66 26.40 3.50
N ARG A 753 -27.47 25.29 4.19
CA ARG A 753 -28.44 24.19 4.28
C ARG A 753 -28.89 24.03 5.71
N ARG A 754 -30.20 24.11 5.94
CA ARG A 754 -30.80 23.95 7.26
C ARG A 754 -31.39 22.56 7.42
N PHE A 755 -31.07 21.93 8.55
CA PHE A 755 -31.62 20.66 8.98
C PHE A 755 -32.28 20.81 10.36
N GLU A 756 -33.56 20.51 10.46
CA GLU A 756 -34.33 20.61 11.72
C GLU A 756 -34.16 19.34 12.57
N ALA A 757 -33.78 19.50 13.83
CA ALA A 757 -33.34 18.39 14.69
C ALA A 757 -34.42 17.34 14.96
N GLU A 758 -35.70 17.71 14.94
CA GLU A 758 -36.82 16.78 15.16
C GLU A 758 -37.01 15.76 14.03
N ARG A 759 -36.40 16.01 12.86
CA ARG A 759 -36.48 15.15 11.67
C ARG A 759 -35.40 14.06 11.65
N PHE A 760 -34.37 14.18 12.49
CA PHE A 760 -33.27 13.22 12.57
C PHE A 760 -33.70 11.93 13.28
N SER A 761 -33.00 10.84 12.94
CA SER A 761 -33.10 9.59 13.70
C SER A 761 -32.49 9.77 15.10
N ARG A 762 -32.96 8.99 16.08
CA ARG A 762 -32.56 9.15 17.48
C ARG A 762 -32.72 7.86 18.27
N ASN A 763 -31.78 7.60 19.18
CA ASN A 763 -31.83 6.44 20.09
C ASN A 763 -32.36 6.83 21.48
N THR A 764 -32.13 8.07 21.91
CA THR A 764 -32.50 8.52 23.27
C THR A 764 -33.28 9.83 23.34
N GLY A 765 -33.16 10.72 22.35
CA GLY A 765 -33.84 12.03 22.35
C GLY A 765 -35.36 11.97 22.17
N ILE A 766 -36.09 12.90 22.78
CA ILE A 766 -37.55 13.04 22.68
C ILE A 766 -37.90 14.39 22.05
N VAL A 767 -38.79 14.39 21.07
CA VAL A 767 -39.26 15.64 20.44
C VAL A 767 -40.26 16.35 21.35
N ARG A 768 -40.00 17.62 21.67
CA ARG A 768 -40.85 18.48 22.49
C ARG A 768 -41.21 19.76 21.74
N LYS A 769 -42.41 20.30 22.01
CA LYS A 769 -42.78 21.63 21.52
C LYS A 769 -42.06 22.68 22.34
N GLN A 770 -41.39 23.60 21.66
CA GLN A 770 -40.70 24.72 22.29
C GLN A 770 -40.86 25.94 21.38
N PRO A 771 -41.67 26.94 21.77
CA PRO A 771 -41.98 28.09 20.90
C PRO A 771 -40.76 28.93 20.49
N SER A 772 -39.66 28.88 21.25
CA SER A 772 -38.40 29.57 20.95
C SER A 772 -37.51 28.82 19.93
N ALA A 773 -37.91 27.60 19.54
CA ALA A 773 -37.25 26.79 18.52
C ALA A 773 -37.61 27.27 17.11
N SER A 774 -36.75 27.01 16.14
CA SER A 774 -36.87 27.57 14.79
C SER A 774 -38.07 27.02 14.01
N ASN A 775 -38.44 25.76 14.24
CA ASN A 775 -39.68 25.16 13.74
C ASN A 775 -40.69 24.86 14.88
N GLY A 776 -40.55 25.52 16.03
CA GLY A 776 -41.41 25.35 17.21
C GLY A 776 -41.26 23.99 17.92
N ARG A 777 -40.27 23.17 17.56
CA ARG A 777 -39.94 21.87 18.15
C ARG A 777 -38.44 21.72 18.34
N VAL A 778 -38.05 20.89 19.31
CA VAL A 778 -36.65 20.48 19.54
C VAL A 778 -36.56 18.99 19.80
N THR A 779 -35.38 18.41 19.63
CA THR A 779 -35.02 17.09 20.17
C THR A 779 -34.30 17.28 21.50
N MET A 780 -34.94 16.85 22.59
CA MET A 780 -34.47 17.06 23.96
C MET A 780 -34.02 15.75 24.63
N PHE A 781 -32.97 15.82 25.44
CA PHE A 781 -32.46 14.79 26.32
C PHE A 781 -32.57 15.27 27.76
N ASP A 782 -33.25 14.49 28.61
CA ASP A 782 -33.33 14.68 30.05
C ASP A 782 -32.41 13.68 30.75
N ALA A 783 -31.37 14.19 31.41
CA ALA A 783 -30.35 13.35 32.06
C ALA A 783 -30.91 12.40 33.14
N ALA A 784 -32.06 12.72 33.75
CA ALA A 784 -32.68 11.88 34.77
C ALA A 784 -33.57 10.76 34.19
N GLN A 785 -34.06 10.92 32.96
CA GLN A 785 -35.10 10.05 32.38
C GLN A 785 -34.64 9.28 31.14
N ASN A 786 -33.61 9.75 30.45
CA ASN A 786 -33.17 9.21 29.17
C ASN A 786 -31.85 8.42 29.30
N PRO A 787 -31.73 7.23 28.67
CA PRO A 787 -30.46 6.49 28.64
C PRO A 787 -29.41 7.21 27.77
N ARG A 788 -28.11 7.01 28.01
CA ARG A 788 -27.06 7.61 27.16
C ARG A 788 -27.15 7.08 25.70
N GLY A 789 -26.83 7.93 24.71
CA GLY A 789 -26.83 7.56 23.29
C GLY A 789 -26.99 8.75 22.34
N PHE A 790 -27.24 8.47 21.06
CA PHE A 790 -27.45 9.52 20.05
C PHE A 790 -28.80 10.22 20.24
N MET A 791 -28.72 11.53 20.51
CA MET A 791 -29.88 12.43 20.55
C MET A 791 -30.40 12.68 19.15
N VAL A 792 -29.49 12.91 18.20
CA VAL A 792 -29.77 13.02 16.77
C VAL A 792 -28.65 12.35 15.97
N TYR A 793 -29.01 11.64 14.90
CA TYR A 793 -28.12 11.12 13.86
C TYR A 793 -28.87 11.04 12.51
N GLY A 794 -28.16 11.02 11.38
CA GLY A 794 -28.72 11.34 10.06
C GLY A 794 -28.64 12.86 9.79
N GLN A 795 -29.49 13.49 8.98
CA GLN A 795 -29.99 13.01 7.70
C GLN A 795 -28.80 12.92 6.74
N HIS A 796 -28.78 11.89 5.90
CA HIS A 796 -27.67 11.69 4.97
C HIS A 796 -27.65 12.84 3.95
N ALA A 797 -26.57 13.61 3.96
CA ALA A 797 -26.36 14.73 3.05
C ALA A 797 -25.15 14.48 2.16
N GLU A 798 -25.34 14.63 0.85
CA GLU A 798 -24.24 14.68 -0.11
C GLU A 798 -23.88 16.14 -0.40
N LEU A 799 -22.65 16.50 -0.05
CA LEU A 799 -22.11 17.83 -0.31
C LEU A 799 -20.99 17.74 -1.35
N PRO A 800 -20.85 18.75 -2.22
CA PRO A 800 -19.76 18.79 -3.18
C PRO A 800 -18.41 19.01 -2.46
N GLU A 801 -17.31 18.88 -3.20
CA GLU A 801 -15.99 19.23 -2.69
C GLU A 801 -15.95 20.69 -2.19
N GLY A 802 -15.38 20.90 -1.00
CA GLY A 802 -15.22 22.21 -0.42
C GLY A 802 -14.96 22.21 1.08
N GLN A 803 -14.82 23.43 1.61
CA GLN A 803 -14.69 23.68 3.04
C GLN A 803 -16.04 24.13 3.60
N TYR A 804 -16.42 23.54 4.74
CA TYR A 804 -17.72 23.70 5.33
C TYR A 804 -17.63 24.01 6.82
N GLN A 805 -18.68 24.63 7.34
CA GLN A 805 -18.90 24.79 8.76
C GLN A 805 -20.31 24.30 9.10
N ALA A 806 -20.44 23.38 10.06
CA ALA A 806 -21.72 22.98 10.62
C ALA A 806 -21.96 23.75 11.93
N ARG A 807 -23.09 24.43 12.07
CA ARG A 807 -23.51 25.15 13.27
C ARG A 807 -24.69 24.44 13.92
N PHE A 808 -24.45 23.90 15.10
CA PHE A 808 -25.43 23.20 15.93
C PHE A 808 -26.06 24.21 16.89
N ARG A 809 -27.34 24.53 16.70
CA ARG A 809 -28.10 25.39 17.60
C ARG A 809 -28.66 24.55 18.74
N MET A 810 -28.10 24.71 19.94
CA MET A 810 -28.39 23.86 21.10
C MET A 810 -28.59 24.70 22.37
N SER A 811 -29.42 24.23 23.30
CA SER A 811 -29.52 24.76 24.66
C SER A 811 -29.12 23.68 25.66
N ILE A 812 -28.28 24.05 26.62
CA ILE A 812 -27.79 23.14 27.67
C ILE A 812 -28.27 23.69 29.01
N GLU A 813 -29.01 22.90 29.76
CA GLU A 813 -29.46 23.24 31.12
C GLU A 813 -28.47 22.65 32.13
N SER A 814 -27.96 23.50 33.03
CA SER A 814 -27.18 23.03 34.17
C SER A 814 -28.10 22.44 35.25
N GLN A 815 -27.86 21.20 35.68
CA GLN A 815 -28.40 20.71 36.95
C GLN A 815 -27.48 21.13 38.10
N PRO A 816 -28.00 21.52 39.27
CA PRO A 816 -27.18 21.81 40.44
C PRO A 816 -26.73 20.51 41.13
N GLN A 817 -25.52 20.56 41.74
CA GLN A 817 -24.86 19.57 42.63
C GLN A 817 -23.97 18.53 41.91
N THR A 818 -22.71 18.28 42.25
CA THR A 818 -21.87 18.55 43.44
C THR A 818 -20.40 18.74 42.96
N PRO A 819 -19.50 19.45 43.68
CA PRO A 819 -18.27 20.04 43.09
C PRO A 819 -17.12 19.10 42.69
N SER A 820 -17.31 17.78 42.57
CA SER A 820 -16.19 16.83 42.61
C SER A 820 -16.12 15.78 41.49
N ASP A 821 -16.96 15.85 40.45
CA ASP A 821 -16.95 14.82 39.39
C ASP A 821 -16.20 15.29 38.12
N PRO A 822 -15.13 14.61 37.68
CA PRO A 822 -14.35 14.97 36.48
C PRO A 822 -15.08 14.77 35.13
N GLU A 823 -16.31 14.23 35.10
CA GLU A 823 -17.12 14.06 33.88
C GLU A 823 -17.91 15.32 33.50
N GLN A 824 -17.24 16.46 33.26
CA GLN A 824 -17.89 17.72 32.85
C GLN A 824 -18.34 17.76 31.36
N ILE A 825 -18.34 16.64 30.63
CA ILE A 825 -18.67 16.62 29.19
C ILE A 825 -20.18 16.54 29.00
N ALA A 826 -20.79 17.60 28.46
CA ALA A 826 -22.22 17.68 28.18
C ALA A 826 -22.64 16.77 27.02
N LEU A 827 -21.90 16.85 25.91
CA LEU A 827 -22.23 16.17 24.64
C LEU A 827 -21.01 16.09 23.71
N VAL A 828 -21.04 15.09 22.82
CA VAL A 828 -20.12 14.88 21.71
C VAL A 828 -20.90 15.10 20.42
N TYR A 829 -20.36 15.87 19.49
CA TYR A 829 -20.99 16.15 18.22
C TYR A 829 -19.97 16.01 17.09
N ASP A 830 -20.40 15.38 16.00
CA ASP A 830 -19.50 15.06 14.90
C ASP A 830 -20.19 15.08 13.53
N VAL A 831 -19.35 15.21 12.50
CA VAL A 831 -19.71 14.98 11.10
C VAL A 831 -19.12 13.62 10.73
N TYR A 832 -19.98 12.68 10.40
CA TYR A 832 -19.60 11.31 10.08
C TYR A 832 -19.94 10.99 8.63
N SER A 833 -19.10 10.22 7.96
CA SER A 833 -19.39 9.62 6.67
C SER A 833 -19.41 8.10 6.80
N PRO A 834 -20.42 7.40 6.26
CA PRO A 834 -20.41 5.94 6.18
C PRO A 834 -19.16 5.40 5.46
N GLN A 835 -18.65 6.16 4.48
CA GLN A 835 -17.47 5.78 3.71
C GLN A 835 -16.16 6.19 4.41
N TYR A 836 -16.14 7.37 5.04
CA TYR A 836 -14.90 7.96 5.56
C TYR A 836 -14.67 7.78 7.07
N GLY A 837 -15.70 7.40 7.81
CA GLY A 837 -15.71 7.44 9.27
C GLY A 837 -15.99 8.84 9.79
N ILE A 838 -15.50 9.15 10.98
CA ILE A 838 -15.62 10.48 11.57
C ILE A 838 -14.69 11.44 10.81
N ILE A 839 -15.26 12.51 10.27
CA ILE A 839 -14.52 13.57 9.55
C ILE A 839 -13.97 14.58 10.54
N VAL A 840 -14.84 15.07 11.41
CA VAL A 840 -14.49 16.00 12.49
C VAL A 840 -15.40 15.71 13.68
N ARG A 841 -14.86 15.86 14.89
CA ARG A 841 -15.57 15.67 16.15
C ARG A 841 -15.13 16.74 17.13
N ASP A 842 -16.06 17.23 17.92
CA ASP A 842 -15.79 18.09 19.07
C ASP A 842 -16.69 17.73 20.25
N THR A 843 -16.37 18.26 21.42
CA THR A 843 -17.05 17.99 22.67
C THR A 843 -17.37 19.28 23.40
N VAL A 844 -18.60 19.41 23.90
CA VAL A 844 -18.98 20.56 24.71
C VAL A 844 -18.91 20.17 26.18
N THR A 845 -18.18 20.96 26.97
CA THR A 845 -18.13 20.85 28.44
C THR A 845 -19.17 21.78 29.06
N VAL A 846 -19.87 21.34 30.11
CA VAL A 846 -20.84 22.19 30.82
C VAL A 846 -20.07 23.26 31.61
N PRO A 847 -20.25 24.57 31.31
CA PRO A 847 -19.59 25.63 32.07
C PRO A 847 -20.17 25.76 33.49
N ALA A 848 -19.35 26.21 34.44
CA ALA A 848 -19.76 26.45 35.83
C ALA A 848 -20.91 27.48 35.93
N ALA A 849 -21.72 27.37 36.98
CA ALA A 849 -23.03 28.04 37.13
C ALA A 849 -23.02 29.58 37.01
N GLU A 850 -21.87 30.25 37.11
CA GLU A 850 -21.76 31.72 37.03
C GLU A 850 -21.85 32.29 35.60
N ASP A 851 -21.73 31.47 34.55
CA ASP A 851 -21.62 31.91 33.14
C ASP A 851 -22.85 31.61 32.25
N GLN A 852 -24.01 31.32 32.86
CA GLN A 852 -25.24 30.99 32.12
C GLN A 852 -26.32 32.08 32.19
N PRO A 853 -26.74 32.69 31.06
CA PRO A 853 -28.09 33.20 30.92
C PRO A 853 -29.05 32.01 30.84
N SER A 854 -30.04 31.99 31.73
CA SER A 854 -31.04 30.92 31.84
C SER A 854 -31.82 30.71 30.53
N GLY A 855 -31.83 29.49 30.01
CA GLY A 855 -32.78 29.01 28.99
C GLY A 855 -32.57 29.49 27.53
N GLY A 856 -31.40 30.02 27.15
CA GLY A 856 -31.13 30.49 25.78
C GLY A 856 -30.41 29.47 24.88
N TYR A 857 -30.74 29.43 23.59
CA TYR A 857 -29.98 28.68 22.58
C TYR A 857 -28.62 29.32 22.30
N ARG A 858 -27.60 28.49 22.10
CA ARG A 858 -26.25 28.85 21.65
C ARG A 858 -25.90 28.09 20.38
N GLU A 859 -24.98 28.62 19.59
CA GLU A 859 -24.45 27.95 18.39
C GLU A 859 -23.08 27.35 18.70
N TYR A 860 -22.90 26.09 18.30
CA TYR A 860 -21.64 25.36 18.40
C TYR A 860 -21.19 24.98 17.00
N THR A 861 -19.93 25.22 16.65
CA THR A 861 -19.46 25.17 15.26
C THR A 861 -18.43 24.08 15.03
N LEU A 862 -18.57 23.31 13.95
CA LEU A 862 -17.58 22.36 13.45
C LEU A 862 -17.14 22.74 12.05
N ASP A 863 -15.86 23.07 11.89
CA ASP A 863 -15.26 23.24 10.57
C ASP A 863 -14.78 21.89 10.03
N PHE A 864 -15.09 21.59 8.77
CA PHE A 864 -14.65 20.37 8.11
C PHE A 864 -14.42 20.59 6.63
N GLU A 865 -13.69 19.67 6.02
CA GLU A 865 -13.33 19.75 4.62
C GLU A 865 -13.59 18.44 3.91
N ILE A 866 -14.21 18.56 2.74
CA ILE A 866 -14.59 17.46 1.89
C ILE A 866 -13.77 17.60 0.62
N ASP A 867 -12.89 16.64 0.35
CA ASP A 867 -12.15 16.64 -0.91
C ASP A 867 -13.00 16.10 -2.06
N ARG A 868 -14.07 15.34 -1.79
CA ARG A 868 -14.89 14.73 -2.84
C ARG A 868 -16.34 14.58 -2.43
N PRO A 869 -17.30 14.67 -3.39
CA PRO A 869 -18.67 14.20 -3.24
C PRO A 869 -18.80 12.99 -2.33
N THR A 870 -19.39 13.18 -1.16
CA THR A 870 -19.46 12.15 -0.12
C THR A 870 -20.74 12.32 0.67
N SER A 871 -21.34 11.21 1.09
CA SER A 871 -22.47 11.25 2.04
C SER A 871 -21.97 11.38 3.48
N PHE A 872 -22.61 12.30 4.21
CA PHE A 872 -22.37 12.53 5.63
C PHE A 872 -23.67 12.50 6.43
N GLU A 873 -23.55 12.23 7.72
CA GLU A 873 -24.59 12.46 8.72
C GLU A 873 -24.03 13.33 9.84
N PHE A 874 -24.90 14.13 10.45
CA PHE A 874 -24.57 14.94 11.61
C PHE A 874 -25.05 14.22 12.84
N ARG A 875 -24.16 14.05 13.82
CA ARG A 875 -24.49 13.30 15.03
C ARG A 875 -24.27 14.16 16.25
N VAL A 876 -25.19 14.04 17.19
CA VAL A 876 -25.06 14.59 18.54
C VAL A 876 -25.36 13.47 19.51
N GLU A 877 -24.34 13.11 20.28
CA GLU A 877 -24.39 12.11 21.33
C GLU A 877 -24.26 12.79 22.69
N THR A 878 -25.05 12.32 23.65
CA THR A 878 -24.91 12.77 25.03
C THR A 878 -24.04 11.81 25.84
N THR A 879 -23.02 12.35 26.49
CA THR A 879 -22.10 11.61 27.37
C THR A 879 -22.23 12.04 28.84
N GLY A 880 -22.97 13.13 29.12
CA GLY A 880 -22.97 13.84 30.39
C GLY A 880 -24.19 13.67 31.29
N THR A 881 -24.25 14.53 32.31
CA THR A 881 -25.30 14.62 33.35
C THR A 881 -26.25 15.81 33.17
N ALA A 882 -26.10 16.58 32.08
CA ALA A 882 -26.90 17.77 31.80
C ALA A 882 -28.02 17.51 30.80
N SER A 883 -29.15 18.20 30.97
CA SER A 883 -30.24 18.18 30.00
C SER A 883 -29.91 19.07 28.81
N VAL A 884 -30.14 18.57 27.60
CA VAL A 884 -29.75 19.24 26.35
C VAL A 884 -30.92 19.25 25.39
N ALA A 885 -31.12 20.34 24.65
CA ALA A 885 -32.04 20.39 23.53
C ALA A 885 -31.32 20.84 22.25
N VAL A 886 -31.50 20.08 21.17
CA VAL A 886 -31.01 20.40 19.82
C VAL A 886 -32.19 20.93 19.01
N ASP A 887 -32.04 22.14 18.46
CA ASP A 887 -33.05 22.79 17.61
C ASP A 887 -32.77 22.52 16.13
N ARG A 888 -31.60 22.91 15.64
CA ARG A 888 -31.25 22.75 14.22
C ARG A 888 -29.75 22.65 13.99
N ILE A 889 -29.38 22.21 12.80
CA ILE A 889 -28.02 22.17 12.28
C ILE A 889 -28.00 22.94 10.95
N ASP A 890 -27.24 24.03 10.91
CA ASP A 890 -27.05 24.84 9.70
C ASP A 890 -25.66 24.55 9.12
N VAL A 891 -25.57 24.14 7.85
CA VAL A 891 -24.31 23.81 7.16
C VAL A 891 -24.00 24.89 6.14
N TYR A 892 -22.82 25.47 6.24
CA TYR A 892 -22.35 26.61 5.45
C TYR A 892 -21.20 26.18 4.56
N HIS A 893 -21.26 26.49 3.27
CA HIS A 893 -20.05 26.48 2.44
C HIS A 893 -19.19 27.71 2.78
N ARG A 894 -17.94 27.53 3.20
CA ARG A 894 -17.09 28.62 3.71
C ARG A 894 -16.49 29.52 2.64
N LEU A 895 -16.27 28.99 1.44
CA LEU A 895 -15.57 29.71 0.36
C LEU A 895 -16.07 31.15 0.11
N PRO A 896 -17.38 31.45 0.01
CA PRO A 896 -17.82 32.83 -0.20
C PRO A 896 -17.36 33.75 0.94
N LEU A 897 -17.60 33.38 2.20
CA LEU A 897 -17.16 34.15 3.38
C LEU A 897 -15.64 34.37 3.38
N GLN A 898 -14.88 33.32 3.08
CA GLN A 898 -13.42 33.36 3.00
C GLN A 898 -12.91 34.33 1.93
N ILE A 899 -13.60 34.45 0.79
CA ILE A 899 -13.24 35.42 -0.25
C ILE A 899 -13.47 36.86 0.25
N PHE A 900 -14.58 37.14 0.93
CA PHE A 900 -14.82 38.49 1.49
C PHE A 900 -13.82 38.83 2.61
N GLN A 901 -13.50 37.86 3.46
CA GLN A 901 -12.47 38.00 4.49
C GLN A 901 -11.11 38.31 3.87
N GLY A 902 -10.68 37.57 2.85
CA GLY A 902 -9.42 37.83 2.16
C GLY A 902 -9.34 39.24 1.56
N VAL A 903 -10.44 39.76 0.99
CA VAL A 903 -10.49 41.16 0.51
C VAL A 903 -10.34 42.15 1.67
N ALA A 904 -11.05 41.93 2.79
CA ALA A 904 -10.99 42.82 3.95
C ALA A 904 -9.57 42.89 4.54
N GLU A 905 -8.94 41.73 4.72
CA GLU A 905 -7.58 41.60 5.25
C GLU A 905 -6.54 42.24 4.32
N VAL A 906 -6.67 42.05 3.01
CA VAL A 906 -5.74 42.66 2.04
C VAL A 906 -5.90 44.18 1.99
N ASN A 907 -7.13 44.71 2.02
CA ASN A 907 -7.35 46.15 2.10
C ASN A 907 -6.78 46.75 3.40
N LEU A 908 -6.90 46.02 4.52
CA LEU A 908 -6.24 46.40 5.77
C LEU A 908 -4.71 46.41 5.64
N GLN A 909 -4.11 45.42 4.96
CA GLN A 909 -2.66 45.39 4.68
C GLN A 909 -2.20 46.53 3.76
N MET A 910 -3.07 47.00 2.86
CA MET A 910 -2.81 48.15 1.99
C MET A 910 -3.10 49.51 2.64
N GLU A 911 -3.49 49.51 3.93
CA GLU A 911 -3.92 50.71 4.68
C GLU A 911 -5.15 51.42 4.07
N ASP A 912 -5.94 50.71 3.25
CA ASP A 912 -7.24 51.19 2.76
C ASP A 912 -8.33 50.88 3.80
N TYR A 913 -8.32 51.67 4.88
CA TYR A 913 -9.16 51.42 6.04
C TYR A 913 -10.65 51.58 5.76
N GLU A 914 -11.06 52.43 4.80
CA GLU A 914 -12.48 52.62 4.46
C GLU A 914 -13.05 51.40 3.74
N GLU A 915 -12.33 50.85 2.76
CA GLU A 915 -12.74 49.62 2.07
C GLU A 915 -12.67 48.41 3.01
N ALA A 916 -11.65 48.32 3.86
CA ALA A 916 -11.56 47.30 4.89
C ALA A 916 -12.74 47.39 5.88
N TYR A 917 -13.12 48.61 6.28
CA TYR A 917 -14.23 48.84 7.21
C TYR A 917 -15.54 48.28 6.68
N GLU A 918 -15.91 48.60 5.43
CA GLU A 918 -17.19 48.14 4.88
C GLU A 918 -17.25 46.61 4.77
N HIS A 919 -16.14 45.96 4.39
CA HIS A 919 -16.08 44.50 4.33
C HIS A 919 -16.14 43.86 5.72
N PHE A 920 -15.32 44.32 6.69
CA PHE A 920 -15.35 43.77 8.05
C PHE A 920 -16.68 44.02 8.76
N ARG A 921 -17.31 45.17 8.54
CA ARG A 921 -18.66 45.47 9.05
C ARG A 921 -19.69 44.47 8.55
N GLN A 922 -19.58 44.00 7.30
CA GLN A 922 -20.47 42.97 6.77
C GLN A 922 -20.13 41.58 7.32
N ILE A 923 -18.84 41.24 7.42
CA ILE A 923 -18.36 39.96 7.94
C ILE A 923 -18.77 39.77 9.41
N ILE A 924 -18.63 40.79 10.24
CA ILE A 924 -18.88 40.70 11.68
C ILE A 924 -20.36 40.46 12.02
N VAL A 925 -21.28 40.76 11.09
CA VAL A 925 -22.70 40.43 11.23
C VAL A 925 -22.93 38.92 11.10
N VAL A 926 -22.10 38.23 10.32
CA VAL A 926 -22.23 36.80 10.00
C VAL A 926 -21.36 35.92 10.90
N ASP A 927 -20.12 36.35 11.13
CA ASP A 927 -19.12 35.67 11.96
C ASP A 927 -18.68 36.57 13.12
N SER A 928 -19.63 36.86 14.01
CA SER A 928 -19.41 37.74 15.15
C SER A 928 -18.48 37.16 16.22
N TRP A 929 -18.05 35.90 16.10
CA TRP A 929 -17.36 35.16 17.16
C TRP A 929 -15.87 34.97 16.89
N ASN A 930 -15.43 35.16 15.64
CA ASN A 930 -14.05 34.99 15.23
C ASN A 930 -13.15 36.11 15.80
N PRO A 931 -12.19 35.78 16.69
CA PRO A 931 -11.39 36.78 17.40
C PRO A 931 -10.47 37.57 16.48
N THR A 932 -9.97 36.96 15.39
CA THR A 932 -9.09 37.63 14.41
C THR A 932 -9.88 38.72 13.69
N ILE A 933 -11.06 38.38 13.17
CA ILE A 933 -11.95 39.31 12.48
C ILE A 933 -12.39 40.44 13.43
N GLN A 934 -12.71 40.12 14.69
CA GLN A 934 -13.06 41.14 15.70
C GLN A 934 -11.92 42.14 15.93
N PHE A 935 -10.68 41.63 16.02
CA PHE A 935 -9.50 42.45 16.25
C PHE A 935 -9.19 43.35 15.05
N GLU A 936 -9.21 42.80 13.84
CA GLU A 936 -8.96 43.54 12.60
C GLU A 936 -10.03 44.61 12.39
N TYR A 937 -11.30 44.28 12.62
CA TYR A 937 -12.39 45.25 12.56
C TYR A 937 -12.22 46.38 13.58
N LEU A 938 -11.84 46.06 14.82
CA LEU A 938 -11.53 47.08 15.84
C LEU A 938 -10.33 47.94 15.45
N THR A 939 -9.30 47.34 14.85
CA THR A 939 -8.14 48.08 14.35
C THR A 939 -8.58 49.10 13.32
N VAL A 940 -9.40 48.69 12.35
CA VAL A 940 -9.97 49.60 11.34
C VAL A 940 -10.80 50.72 11.97
N LEU A 941 -11.68 50.41 12.92
CA LEU A 941 -12.49 51.42 13.62
C LEU A 941 -11.64 52.46 14.35
N PHE A 942 -10.50 52.05 14.90
CA PHE A 942 -9.56 52.97 15.58
C PHE A 942 -8.81 53.83 14.57
N GLN A 943 -8.34 53.27 13.45
CA GLN A 943 -7.65 54.01 12.40
C GLN A 943 -8.56 55.04 11.72
N LEU A 944 -9.85 54.73 11.56
CA LEU A 944 -10.87 55.65 11.05
C LEU A 944 -11.46 56.59 12.12
N GLU A 945 -10.95 56.56 13.35
CA GLU A 945 -11.45 57.37 14.48
C GLU A 945 -12.96 57.21 14.78
N ARG A 946 -13.55 56.05 14.48
CA ARG A 946 -14.98 55.76 14.69
C ARG A 946 -15.29 55.36 16.13
N TRP A 947 -14.99 56.26 17.06
CA TRP A 947 -14.94 55.98 18.50
C TRP A 947 -16.24 55.46 19.11
N GLN A 948 -17.40 55.98 18.68
CA GLN A 948 -18.69 55.54 19.23
C GLN A 948 -19.01 54.09 18.85
N GLU A 949 -18.63 53.67 17.66
CA GLU A 949 -18.85 52.31 17.16
C GLU A 949 -17.86 51.34 17.79
N ALA A 950 -16.59 51.74 17.88
CA ALA A 950 -15.58 51.00 18.63
C ALA A 950 -16.03 50.76 20.08
N TRP A 951 -16.52 51.80 20.77
CA TRP A 951 -17.01 51.68 22.14
C TRP A 951 -18.21 50.75 22.28
N ARG A 952 -19.22 50.87 21.41
CA ARG A 952 -20.39 49.96 21.40
C ARG A 952 -19.98 48.52 21.12
N PHE A 953 -19.03 48.31 20.22
CA PHE A 953 -18.52 46.99 19.88
C PHE A 953 -17.79 46.36 21.07
N ILE A 954 -16.86 47.10 21.70
CA ILE A 954 -16.14 46.67 22.91
C ILE A 954 -17.13 46.32 24.03
N GLN A 955 -18.15 47.14 24.29
CA GLN A 955 -19.15 46.85 25.33
C GLN A 955 -19.94 45.56 25.09
N ARG A 956 -20.18 45.20 23.82
CA ARG A 956 -20.86 43.95 23.45
C ARG A 956 -19.91 42.76 23.49
N SER A 957 -18.66 42.92 23.05
CA SER A 957 -17.68 41.84 22.96
C SER A 957 -17.05 41.44 24.31
N VAL A 958 -16.90 42.39 25.24
CA VAL A 958 -16.34 42.21 26.60
C VAL A 958 -17.29 41.45 27.54
N ARG A 959 -18.58 41.32 27.21
CA ARG A 959 -19.54 40.50 27.97
C ARG A 959 -19.32 38.99 27.83
N PHE A 960 -18.41 38.56 26.94
CA PHE A 960 -18.11 37.16 26.68
C PHE A 960 -16.60 36.90 26.96
N SER A 961 -16.28 36.22 28.06
CA SER A 961 -14.98 35.59 28.39
C SER A 961 -13.79 36.46 28.88
N ALA A 962 -13.11 35.93 29.91
CA ALA A 962 -11.82 36.37 30.47
C ALA A 962 -10.63 36.25 29.51
N SER A 963 -10.73 35.49 28.40
CA SER A 963 -9.66 35.36 27.39
C SER A 963 -9.57 36.55 26.43
N ARG A 964 -10.60 37.40 26.34
CA ARG A 964 -10.67 38.48 25.34
C ARG A 964 -10.01 39.79 25.76
N THR A 965 -9.54 39.89 27.00
CA THR A 965 -8.87 41.10 27.50
C THR A 965 -7.47 41.30 26.91
N GLY A 966 -6.82 40.23 26.40
CA GLY A 966 -5.50 40.30 25.75
C GLY A 966 -5.54 41.09 24.43
N LEU A 967 -6.46 40.75 23.53
CA LEU A 967 -6.64 41.43 22.24
C LEU A 967 -6.88 42.95 22.39
N LEU A 968 -7.69 43.36 23.39
CA LEU A 968 -7.94 44.77 23.67
C LEU A 968 -6.71 45.49 24.23
N SER A 969 -5.88 44.79 25.03
CA SER A 969 -4.66 45.38 25.57
C SER A 969 -3.68 45.79 24.46
N ARG A 970 -3.59 45.02 23.38
CA ARG A 970 -2.78 45.35 22.19
C ARG A 970 -3.24 46.65 21.54
N LEU A 971 -4.55 46.81 21.31
CA LEU A 971 -5.12 48.01 20.69
C LEU A 971 -4.81 49.27 21.50
N PHE A 972 -4.91 49.20 22.82
CA PHE A 972 -4.62 50.34 23.72
C PHE A 972 -3.13 50.53 24.04
N ALA A 973 -2.27 49.58 23.67
CA ALA A 973 -0.82 49.67 23.88
C ALA A 973 -0.06 50.30 22.69
N GLN A 974 -0.70 50.47 21.53
CA GLN A 974 -0.16 51.22 20.39
C GLN A 974 -0.11 52.72 20.72
N GLU A 975 0.78 53.49 20.07
CA GLU A 975 0.77 54.96 20.15
C GLU A 975 -0.52 55.50 19.51
N THR A 976 -1.61 55.54 20.30
CA THR A 976 -2.93 55.93 19.80
C THR A 976 -3.09 57.45 19.74
N PRO A 977 -3.86 57.98 18.76
CA PRO A 977 -4.36 59.36 18.79
C PRO A 977 -5.19 59.62 20.06
N ALA A 978 -5.53 60.89 20.33
CA ALA A 978 -6.20 61.32 21.55
C ALA A 978 -7.55 60.57 21.80
N LEU A 979 -7.50 59.49 22.58
CA LEU A 979 -8.66 58.66 22.89
C LEU A 979 -9.73 59.47 23.63
N PRO A 980 -11.03 59.30 23.30
CA PRO A 980 -12.11 59.91 24.08
C PRO A 980 -12.08 59.46 25.55
N PRO A 981 -12.58 60.30 26.49
CA PRO A 981 -12.48 60.02 27.93
C PRO A 981 -13.02 58.65 28.38
N GLN A 982 -14.05 58.14 27.70
CA GLN A 982 -14.65 56.82 27.98
C GLN A 982 -13.71 55.66 27.63
N LEU A 983 -13.07 55.73 26.46
CA LEU A 983 -12.09 54.73 26.02
C LEU A 983 -10.79 54.87 26.81
N GLN A 984 -10.40 56.09 27.17
CA GLN A 984 -9.24 56.33 28.04
C GLN A 984 -9.46 55.73 29.43
N HIS A 985 -10.62 55.97 30.06
CA HIS A 985 -10.98 55.37 31.35
C HIS A 985 -11.04 53.84 31.27
N PHE A 986 -11.61 53.30 30.19
CA PHE A 986 -11.62 51.86 29.95
C PHE A 986 -10.22 51.29 29.76
N ALA A 987 -9.35 51.94 28.99
CA ALA A 987 -7.95 51.56 28.80
C ALA A 987 -7.19 51.59 30.13
N THR A 988 -7.37 52.62 30.96
CA THR A 988 -6.78 52.69 32.30
C THR A 988 -7.32 51.59 33.22
N THR A 989 -8.62 51.31 33.17
CA THR A 989 -9.24 50.22 33.94
C THR A 989 -8.73 48.86 33.47
N LEU A 990 -8.57 48.66 32.16
CA LEU A 990 -8.00 47.46 31.57
C LEU A 990 -6.53 47.31 31.99
N ALA A 991 -5.71 48.36 31.86
CA ALA A 991 -4.32 48.37 32.30
C ALA A 991 -4.18 48.04 33.80
N SER A 992 -5.07 48.56 34.65
CA SER A 992 -5.09 48.22 36.08
C SER A 992 -5.35 46.73 36.33
N ARG A 993 -6.10 46.05 35.46
CA ARG A 993 -6.37 44.60 35.56
C ARG A 993 -5.15 43.74 35.21
N PHE A 994 -4.21 44.28 34.46
CA PHE A 994 -2.94 43.65 34.07
C PHE A 994 -1.76 44.12 34.92
N THR A 995 -2.02 44.86 36.01
CA THR A 995 -1.01 45.26 36.97
C THR A 995 -0.92 44.17 38.05
N PRO A 996 0.19 43.42 38.15
CA PRO A 996 0.35 42.38 39.17
C PRO A 996 0.58 42.99 40.56
N ASP A 997 0.09 42.34 41.62
CA ASP A 997 0.32 42.79 43.00
C ASP A 997 1.81 42.70 43.38
N ILE A 998 2.51 41.71 42.82
CA ILE A 998 3.94 41.50 42.99
C ILE A 998 4.61 41.59 41.62
N PRO A 999 5.29 42.72 41.31
CA PRO A 999 6.02 42.87 40.06
C PRO A 999 7.31 42.05 40.10
N VAL A 1000 7.65 41.42 38.96
CA VAL A 1000 8.84 40.55 38.83
C VAL A 1000 9.70 40.94 37.62
N GLU A 1001 9.08 41.39 36.53
CA GLU A 1001 9.70 41.78 35.25
C GLU A 1001 10.88 40.88 34.83
N ARG A 1002 10.55 39.74 34.23
CA ARG A 1002 11.51 38.76 33.73
C ARG A 1002 11.31 38.47 32.26
N ASN A 1003 12.32 38.76 31.46
CA ASN A 1003 12.34 38.51 30.03
C ASN A 1003 12.86 37.08 29.74
N PHE A 1004 12.16 36.38 28.85
CA PHE A 1004 12.48 35.06 28.33
C PHE A 1004 12.81 35.16 26.84
N GLY A 1005 14.11 35.16 26.54
CA GLY A 1005 14.65 35.09 25.17
C GLY A 1005 14.29 36.26 24.26
N ASP A 1006 13.94 37.43 24.82
CA ASP A 1006 13.39 38.59 24.10
C ASP A 1006 12.08 38.29 23.34
N VAL A 1007 11.37 37.25 23.78
CA VAL A 1007 10.13 36.76 23.14
C VAL A 1007 8.91 37.01 24.00
N ILE A 1008 9.00 36.64 25.29
CA ILE A 1008 7.93 36.77 26.28
C ILE A 1008 8.52 37.38 27.55
N SER A 1009 7.77 38.23 28.24
CA SER A 1009 8.12 38.78 29.54
C SER A 1009 7.07 38.46 30.59
N LEU A 1010 7.47 37.96 31.76
CA LEU A 1010 6.61 37.86 32.94
C LEU A 1010 6.62 39.21 33.67
N LEU A 1011 5.49 39.91 33.68
CA LEU A 1011 5.39 41.19 34.37
C LEU A 1011 5.29 41.01 35.89
N GLY A 1012 4.60 39.97 36.35
CA GLY A 1012 4.48 39.64 37.77
C GLY A 1012 3.33 38.71 38.08
N TYR A 1013 3.03 38.53 39.38
CA TYR A 1013 1.98 37.63 39.86
C TYR A 1013 1.27 38.16 41.11
N SER A 1014 0.14 37.53 41.44
CA SER A 1014 -0.74 37.77 42.56
C SER A 1014 -1.16 36.42 43.17
N LEU A 1015 -1.33 36.38 44.49
CA LEU A 1015 -1.74 35.18 45.22
C LEU A 1015 -2.95 35.50 46.09
N SER A 1016 -3.98 34.64 46.07
CA SER A 1016 -5.17 34.83 46.92
C SER A 1016 -4.85 34.68 48.41
N ALA A 1017 -3.83 33.90 48.75
CA ALA A 1017 -3.36 33.70 50.11
C ALA A 1017 -1.85 33.40 50.12
N ARG A 1018 -1.14 33.89 51.15
CA ARG A 1018 0.29 33.60 51.38
C ARG A 1018 0.52 32.48 52.40
N GLN A 1019 -0.54 32.02 53.06
CA GLN A 1019 -0.59 30.89 53.99
C GLN A 1019 -1.83 30.07 53.65
N VAL A 1020 -1.67 28.78 53.43
CA VAL A 1020 -2.74 27.88 52.95
C VAL A 1020 -2.61 26.55 53.69
N ALA A 1021 -3.71 25.99 54.17
CA ALA A 1021 -3.69 24.68 54.82
C ALA A 1021 -3.63 23.55 53.78
N VAL A 1022 -3.18 22.39 54.23
CA VAL A 1022 -3.12 21.18 53.42
C VAL A 1022 -4.55 20.76 53.02
N GLY A 1023 -4.78 20.54 51.72
CA GLY A 1023 -6.10 20.25 51.16
C GLY A 1023 -6.96 21.49 50.81
N GLU A 1024 -6.52 22.70 51.15
CA GLU A 1024 -7.21 23.93 50.74
C GLU A 1024 -6.78 24.38 49.33
N ASN A 1025 -7.68 25.09 48.67
CA ASN A 1025 -7.41 25.73 47.38
C ASN A 1025 -6.91 27.15 47.59
N PHE A 1026 -5.95 27.56 46.77
CA PHE A 1026 -5.56 28.97 46.62
C PHE A 1026 -5.42 29.29 45.14
N THR A 1027 -5.48 30.57 44.82
CA THR A 1027 -5.44 31.04 43.44
C THR A 1027 -4.13 31.77 43.20
N ILE A 1028 -3.44 31.39 42.13
CA ILE A 1028 -2.33 32.17 41.57
C ILE A 1028 -2.80 32.86 40.30
N GLN A 1029 -2.49 34.15 40.19
CA GLN A 1029 -2.74 34.93 39.00
C GLN A 1029 -1.42 35.52 38.52
N TYR A 1030 -1.12 35.47 37.23
CA TYR A 1030 0.11 36.08 36.70
C TYR A 1030 -0.14 36.71 35.34
N VAL A 1031 0.74 37.65 35.00
CA VAL A 1031 0.63 38.48 33.81
C VAL A 1031 1.87 38.35 32.95
N TRP A 1032 1.66 37.95 31.71
CA TRP A 1032 2.65 37.87 30.66
C TRP A 1032 2.50 39.01 29.67
N LYS A 1033 3.60 39.37 29.01
CA LYS A 1033 3.66 40.29 27.87
C LYS A 1033 4.42 39.61 26.74
N ALA A 1034 3.79 39.44 25.58
CA ALA A 1034 4.51 39.07 24.37
C ALA A 1034 5.36 40.25 23.90
N LEU A 1035 6.64 40.04 23.62
CA LEU A 1035 7.55 41.09 23.13
C LEU A 1035 7.62 41.10 21.59
N ARG A 1036 7.39 39.95 20.96
CA ARG A 1036 7.36 39.74 19.51
C ARG A 1036 6.41 38.58 19.16
N PRO A 1037 5.98 38.43 17.90
CA PRO A 1037 5.23 37.25 17.46
C PRO A 1037 6.05 35.98 17.67
N MET A 1038 5.37 34.85 17.88
CA MET A 1038 5.98 33.56 18.18
C MET A 1038 5.55 32.51 17.18
N ASP A 1039 6.50 31.70 16.72
CA ASP A 1039 6.22 30.59 15.79
C ASP A 1039 6.01 29.25 16.55
N GLU A 1040 6.23 29.24 17.87
CA GLU A 1040 6.17 28.06 18.73
C GLU A 1040 5.15 28.21 19.88
N ASP A 1041 4.53 27.10 20.26
CA ASP A 1041 3.60 27.00 21.38
C ASP A 1041 4.31 26.52 22.66
N TYR A 1042 4.60 27.46 23.56
CA TYR A 1042 5.24 27.20 24.84
C TYR A 1042 4.22 26.72 25.89
N THR A 1043 4.60 25.71 26.66
CA THR A 1043 3.88 25.27 27.88
C THR A 1043 4.36 26.09 29.06
N MET A 1044 3.44 26.56 29.89
CA MET A 1044 3.76 27.28 31.13
C MET A 1044 3.82 26.32 32.30
N PHE A 1045 4.65 26.64 33.28
CA PHE A 1045 4.71 25.88 34.52
C PHE A 1045 4.69 26.78 35.75
N VAL A 1046 4.04 26.29 36.80
CA VAL A 1046 4.11 26.82 38.16
C VAL A 1046 4.53 25.68 39.09
N HIS A 1047 5.78 25.73 39.57
CA HIS A 1047 6.35 24.70 40.44
C HIS A 1047 6.66 25.26 41.83
N PHE A 1048 6.32 24.51 42.87
CA PHE A 1048 6.60 24.84 44.25
C PHE A 1048 7.71 23.92 44.76
N THR A 1049 8.81 24.51 45.23
CA THR A 1049 9.99 23.78 45.69
C THR A 1049 10.39 24.21 47.09
N ARG A 1050 10.86 23.27 47.90
CA ARG A 1050 11.46 23.53 49.22
C ARG A 1050 12.98 23.44 49.07
N ASN A 1051 13.75 24.40 49.61
CA ASN A 1051 15.23 24.47 49.57
C ASN A 1051 15.90 24.86 48.22
N HIS A 1052 15.26 25.68 47.37
CA HIS A 1052 15.88 26.44 46.26
C HIS A 1052 16.71 25.69 45.18
N ARG A 1053 16.42 24.41 44.87
CA ARG A 1053 17.06 23.71 43.72
C ARG A 1053 16.02 23.13 42.76
N LEU A 1054 16.00 23.62 41.52
CA LEU A 1054 15.38 22.93 40.38
C LEU A 1054 16.36 21.89 39.85
N ILE A 1055 15.93 20.62 39.69
CA ILE A 1055 16.72 19.59 39.01
C ILE A 1055 15.94 19.17 37.75
N PRO A 1056 16.53 19.26 36.54
CA PRO A 1056 15.86 18.83 35.30
C PRO A 1056 15.43 17.36 35.35
N ALA A 1057 14.21 17.05 34.90
CA ALA A 1057 13.59 15.71 34.92
C ALA A 1057 14.48 14.55 34.40
N PRO A 1058 15.26 14.68 33.29
CA PRO A 1058 16.10 13.58 32.82
C PRO A 1058 17.32 13.31 33.71
N VAL A 1059 17.80 14.32 34.45
CA VAL A 1059 18.88 14.16 35.44
C VAL A 1059 18.32 13.53 36.72
N LEU A 1060 17.10 13.90 37.10
CA LEU A 1060 16.41 13.38 38.29
C LEU A 1060 16.11 11.87 38.17
N ALA A 1061 15.63 11.39 37.01
CA ALA A 1061 15.37 9.96 36.78
C ALA A 1061 16.65 9.11 36.80
N LYS A 1062 17.79 9.67 36.39
CA LYS A 1062 19.11 9.02 36.40
C LYS A 1062 19.71 8.95 37.81
N ILE A 1063 19.51 9.98 38.63
CA ILE A 1063 19.98 10.04 40.01
C ILE A 1063 19.06 9.23 40.95
N GLN A 1064 17.74 9.23 40.73
CA GLN A 1064 16.76 8.41 41.47
C GLN A 1064 17.10 6.92 41.41
N ARG A 1065 17.47 6.41 40.23
CA ARG A 1065 17.88 5.00 40.06
C ARG A 1065 19.24 4.67 40.68
N ALA A 1066 20.09 5.67 40.91
CA ALA A 1066 21.47 5.45 41.33
C ALA A 1066 21.71 5.64 42.85
N VAL A 1067 20.96 6.51 43.55
CA VAL A 1067 21.36 6.95 44.91
C VAL A 1067 20.24 6.90 45.97
N GLY A 1068 18.97 6.64 45.61
CA GLY A 1068 17.91 6.44 46.62
C GLY A 1068 17.65 7.64 47.56
N ILE A 1069 17.87 8.87 47.08
CA ILE A 1069 17.71 10.10 47.88
C ILE A 1069 16.21 10.46 47.98
N PRO A 1070 15.70 10.84 49.18
CA PRO A 1070 14.32 11.31 49.34
C PRO A 1070 14.08 12.62 48.58
N VAL A 1071 12.94 12.67 47.89
CA VAL A 1071 12.53 13.77 46.98
C VAL A 1071 12.18 15.02 47.79
N THR A 1072 12.67 16.19 47.38
CA THR A 1072 12.07 17.48 47.76
C THR A 1072 10.60 17.46 47.33
N THR A 1073 9.66 17.53 48.27
CA THR A 1073 8.22 17.51 47.95
C THR A 1073 7.91 18.65 46.98
N MET A 1074 7.65 18.30 45.71
CA MET A 1074 7.34 19.25 44.64
C MET A 1074 5.84 19.19 44.37
N PHE A 1075 5.21 20.35 44.32
CA PHE A 1075 3.90 20.52 43.73
C PHE A 1075 4.08 21.21 42.38
N GLN A 1076 3.61 20.59 41.30
CA GLN A 1076 3.82 21.04 39.93
C GLN A 1076 2.49 21.17 39.21
N ASN A 1077 2.32 22.25 38.47
CA ASN A 1077 1.22 22.43 37.53
C ASN A 1077 1.79 22.99 36.22
N ASP A 1078 1.71 22.18 35.18
CA ASP A 1078 2.12 22.52 33.82
C ASP A 1078 0.89 22.55 32.95
N HIS A 1079 0.71 23.63 32.20
CA HIS A 1079 -0.50 23.84 31.43
C HIS A 1079 -0.21 24.70 30.20
N GLN A 1080 -1.04 24.48 29.19
CA GLN A 1080 -1.07 25.34 28.03
C GLN A 1080 -1.74 26.68 28.39
N PRO A 1081 -1.28 27.80 27.81
CA PRO A 1081 -1.82 29.12 28.15
C PRO A 1081 -3.34 29.17 27.97
N LEU A 1082 -4.03 29.81 28.91
CA LEU A 1082 -5.49 29.91 28.96
C LEU A 1082 -6.19 28.54 28.79
N HIS A 1083 -5.71 27.52 29.53
CA HIS A 1083 -6.22 26.14 29.47
C HIS A 1083 -6.20 25.53 28.05
N GLY A 1084 -5.23 25.92 27.21
CA GLY A 1084 -5.08 25.43 25.85
C GLY A 1084 -5.98 26.08 24.80
N THR A 1085 -6.75 27.11 25.17
CA THR A 1085 -7.64 27.81 24.23
C THR A 1085 -6.94 28.92 23.44
N TYR A 1086 -5.77 29.39 23.90
CA TYR A 1086 -5.04 30.49 23.27
C TYR A 1086 -3.51 30.30 23.40
N PRO A 1087 -2.92 29.46 22.54
CA PRO A 1087 -1.51 29.09 22.66
C PRO A 1087 -0.58 30.23 22.23
N THR A 1088 0.70 30.17 22.62
CA THR A 1088 1.61 31.33 22.50
C THR A 1088 1.91 31.75 21.07
N SER A 1089 1.81 30.86 20.08
CA SER A 1089 1.95 31.24 18.66
C SER A 1089 0.88 32.23 18.19
N ARG A 1090 -0.25 32.30 18.90
CA ARG A 1090 -1.32 33.26 18.62
C ARG A 1090 -1.14 34.59 19.35
N TRP A 1091 -0.17 34.70 20.23
CA TRP A 1091 0.07 35.93 20.97
C TRP A 1091 0.75 36.95 20.08
N PHE A 1092 0.31 38.20 20.18
CA PHE A 1092 0.84 39.28 19.37
C PHE A 1092 1.88 40.10 20.13
N ALA A 1093 2.84 40.69 19.41
CA ALA A 1093 3.80 41.62 20.01
C ALA A 1093 3.09 42.74 20.80
N GLY A 1094 3.50 42.95 22.05
CA GLY A 1094 2.93 43.92 22.97
C GLY A 1094 1.70 43.45 23.74
N GLU A 1095 1.11 42.29 23.40
CA GLU A 1095 -0.10 41.77 24.03
C GLU A 1095 0.14 41.38 25.49
N LEU A 1096 -0.78 41.79 26.38
CA LEU A 1096 -0.79 41.42 27.79
C LEU A 1096 -1.75 40.25 28.02
N ILE A 1097 -1.24 39.15 28.56
CA ILE A 1097 -2.02 37.97 28.88
C ILE A 1097 -2.06 37.80 30.38
N ARG A 1098 -3.26 37.61 30.92
CA ARG A 1098 -3.48 37.43 32.35
C ARG A 1098 -4.20 36.13 32.59
N GLU A 1099 -3.60 35.30 33.42
CA GLU A 1099 -4.12 33.98 33.72
C GLU A 1099 -4.33 33.82 35.21
N GLN A 1100 -5.31 32.99 35.55
CA GLN A 1100 -5.70 32.68 36.91
C GLN A 1100 -5.89 31.16 37.03
N TYR A 1101 -5.17 30.55 37.97
CA TYR A 1101 -5.25 29.11 38.24
C TYR A 1101 -5.59 28.87 39.70
N GLU A 1102 -6.59 28.02 39.93
CA GLU A 1102 -6.89 27.46 41.24
C GLU A 1102 -6.00 26.22 41.45
N LEU A 1103 -5.27 26.24 42.56
CA LEU A 1103 -4.30 25.22 42.93
C LEU A 1103 -4.72 24.62 44.28
N THR A 1104 -4.94 23.31 44.31
CA THR A 1104 -5.18 22.58 45.54
C THR A 1104 -3.86 22.17 46.19
N VAL A 1105 -3.67 22.52 47.46
CA VAL A 1105 -2.48 22.08 48.22
C VAL A 1105 -2.59 20.57 48.47
N PRO A 1106 -1.63 19.74 47.99
CA PRO A 1106 -1.72 18.29 48.15
C PRO A 1106 -1.80 17.85 49.62
N PRO A 1107 -2.62 16.86 49.98
CA PRO A 1107 -2.85 16.41 51.36
C PRO A 1107 -1.60 15.86 52.07
N ASN A 1108 -0.57 15.54 51.28
CA ASN A 1108 0.71 14.96 51.69
C ASN A 1108 1.88 15.96 51.65
N LEU A 1109 1.60 17.26 51.46
CA LEU A 1109 2.62 18.31 51.48
C LEU A 1109 3.01 18.64 52.93
N GLU A 1110 4.31 18.62 53.24
CA GLU A 1110 4.79 18.96 54.58
C GLU A 1110 4.62 20.46 54.89
N PRO A 1111 4.25 20.85 56.13
CA PRO A 1111 4.22 22.26 56.52
C PRO A 1111 5.58 22.95 56.37
N GLY A 1112 5.63 24.11 55.72
CA GLY A 1112 6.87 24.88 55.55
C GLY A 1112 6.78 26.02 54.53
N LEU A 1113 7.90 26.73 54.35
CA LEU A 1113 8.05 27.76 53.31
C LEU A 1113 8.43 27.12 51.97
N TYR A 1114 7.70 27.47 50.91
CA TYR A 1114 7.91 27.00 49.55
C TYR A 1114 8.26 28.16 48.61
N THR A 1115 9.16 27.91 47.66
CA THR A 1115 9.54 28.85 46.59
C THR A 1115 8.73 28.51 45.34
N ILE A 1116 8.06 29.52 44.78
CA ILE A 1116 7.30 29.41 43.52
C ILE A 1116 8.23 29.71 42.36
N TRP A 1117 8.25 28.81 41.38
CA TRP A 1117 8.91 28.97 40.10
C TRP A 1117 7.85 29.09 39.02
N ILE A 1118 7.91 30.16 38.25
CA ILE A 1118 7.06 30.39 37.10
C ILE A 1118 7.97 30.45 35.89
N GLY A 1119 7.63 29.70 34.84
CA GLY A 1119 8.40 29.71 33.61
C GLY A 1119 7.66 29.09 32.46
N LEU A 1120 8.37 28.94 31.35
CA LEU A 1120 7.87 28.41 30.09
C LEU A 1120 8.89 27.47 29.46
N TRP A 1121 8.39 26.47 28.73
CA TRP A 1121 9.23 25.50 28.02
C TRP A 1121 8.55 25.06 26.72
N ASN A 1122 9.34 24.75 25.69
CA ASN A 1122 8.81 24.22 24.44
C ASN A 1122 8.66 22.68 24.57
N PRO A 1123 7.46 22.12 24.41
CA PRO A 1123 7.23 20.68 24.55
C PRO A 1123 7.87 19.80 23.47
N LEU A 1124 8.35 20.40 22.38
CA LEU A 1124 8.96 19.73 21.23
C LEU A 1124 10.50 19.65 21.31
N THR A 1125 11.14 20.38 22.23
CA THR A 1125 12.60 20.44 22.43
C THR A 1125 12.99 19.94 23.82
#